data_AF-A0A3M0J179-F1
#
_entry.id   AF-A0A3M0J179-F1
#
_cell.length_a   1.000
_cell.length_b   1.000
_cell.length_c   1.000
_cell.angle_alpha   90.00
_cell.angle_beta   90.00
_cell.angle_gamma   90.00
#
_symmetry.space_group_name_H-M   'P 1'
#
loop_
_entity.id
_entity.type
_entity.pdbx_description
1 polymer ?
#
loop_
_entity_poly.entity_id
_entity_poly.type
_entity_poly.pdbx_seq_one_letter_code
_entity_poly.pdbx_strand_id
1 'polypeptide(L)'
;MSSLEAVRRKIRSLQEQADAAEERAGRLQREVDQERALREEAESEVASLNRRIQLVEEELDRAQERLATALQKLEEAEKAADESERGMKVIENRAQKDEEKMEIQEIQLKEAKHIAEEADRKYEEVARKLVIIESDLERAEERAELSESQVRQLEEQLRIMDQTLKALMAAEDKYSQKEDKYEEEIKVLTDKLKEAETRAEFAERSVTKLEKSIDDLEACAVSQVICTLFPRRVILVAQNMSAKQNEGVVAAQDEAGIPGILVGVSVDGKEVWSEGLGYADVENRVVCKPETIMRIASISKCLTMMAVAKLWEEGKLDLDAPVQKYVPEFPEKVYEGEKVTITTRMLVSHLSGIRHYEKDIAKVKEEKEKVNRALKLTKSHQDKEQKEKEGKGIEKTDCVKQKKEHDSQTKSRNSKPGRNDKEFEQEEYYLKEKFESVIESLKIFKNDPLFFKPGSQFLYSTYGFTLLSAVVERASGQKFTDYMLKMFRDLDMLSTVLDDNEAMIYNRARCYVYNKKGRLVNAPYVDNSYKWAGGGFLSSVGDLLKFGNALLYSYQAGQFKNRNGKLLPGYLKPGTVAMMWTPVPKTEVSWDRDGKYAMAWAVVEKNQQYGCCRQQRHYASHTGGAVGASSVLLILPEELDPEAPGAWPEAPPRGVIVTIICNMQSVSLNSTALKIAREFDREKRAQHRE
;
A
#
# COMPACT_ATOMS: atom_id res chain seq x y z
N MET A 1 -17.24 -134.52 132.74
CA MET A 1 -17.18 -133.08 132.42
C MET A 1 -17.69 -132.91 131.00
N SER A 2 -18.82 -132.21 130.82
CA SER A 2 -19.80 -132.46 129.76
C SER A 2 -19.64 -131.57 128.52
N SER A 3 -19.62 -132.22 127.36
CA SER A 3 -19.60 -131.72 125.97
C SER A 3 -20.61 -130.59 125.64
N LEU A 4 -21.67 -130.42 126.44
CA LEU A 4 -22.73 -129.45 126.22
C LEU A 4 -22.35 -127.97 126.44
N GLU A 5 -21.37 -127.66 127.31
CA GLU A 5 -20.98 -126.27 127.57
C GLU A 5 -20.10 -125.67 126.47
N ALA A 6 -19.32 -126.51 125.77
CA ALA A 6 -18.47 -126.07 124.66
C ALA A 6 -19.30 -125.67 123.42
N VAL A 7 -20.37 -126.42 123.14
CA VAL A 7 -21.30 -126.14 122.03
C VAL A 7 -22.08 -124.86 122.28
N ARG A 8 -22.59 -124.63 123.50
CA ARG A 8 -23.28 -123.38 123.85
C ARG A 8 -22.39 -122.14 123.75
N ARG A 9 -21.11 -122.23 124.12
CA ARG A 9 -20.13 -121.13 123.94
C ARG A 9 -19.84 -120.86 122.45
N LYS A 10 -19.73 -121.90 121.63
CA LYS A 10 -19.47 -121.74 120.19
C LYS A 10 -20.66 -121.16 119.43
N ILE A 11 -21.89 -121.58 119.76
CA ILE A 11 -23.11 -121.00 119.18
C ILE A 11 -23.23 -119.51 119.53
N ARG A 12 -22.97 -119.14 120.79
CA ARG A 12 -23.01 -117.74 121.23
C ARG A 12 -21.95 -116.88 120.52
N SER A 13 -20.74 -117.40 120.36
CA SER A 13 -19.66 -116.73 119.61
C SER A 13 -19.97 -116.58 118.12
N LEU A 14 -20.65 -117.56 117.50
CA LEU A 14 -21.06 -117.47 116.09
C LEU A 14 -22.24 -116.52 115.90
N GLN A 15 -23.17 -116.44 116.85
CA GLN A 15 -24.23 -115.43 116.85
C GLN A 15 -23.65 -114.02 116.98
N GLU A 16 -22.73 -113.78 117.93
CA GLU A 16 -22.04 -112.49 118.04
C GLU A 16 -21.24 -112.12 116.78
N GLN A 17 -20.63 -113.10 116.10
CA GLN A 17 -19.92 -112.86 114.84
C GLN A 17 -20.87 -112.57 113.67
N ALA A 18 -22.02 -113.23 113.62
CA ALA A 18 -23.06 -112.98 112.62
C ALA A 18 -23.69 -111.60 112.82
N ASP A 19 -24.06 -111.25 114.05
CA ASP A 19 -24.62 -109.94 114.40
C ASP A 19 -23.62 -108.82 114.10
N ALA A 20 -22.33 -109.01 114.42
CA ALA A 20 -21.28 -108.05 114.08
C ALA A 20 -20.99 -107.96 112.57
N ALA A 21 -21.19 -109.03 111.80
CA ALA A 21 -21.08 -109.01 110.35
C ALA A 21 -22.29 -108.30 109.71
N GLU A 22 -23.49 -108.51 110.24
CA GLU A 22 -24.72 -107.87 109.79
C GLU A 22 -24.71 -106.36 110.10
N GLU A 23 -24.20 -105.96 111.27
CA GLU A 23 -24.04 -104.55 111.62
C GLU A 23 -22.99 -103.86 110.72
N ARG A 24 -21.89 -104.56 110.37
CA ARG A 24 -20.88 -104.05 109.40
C ARG A 24 -21.45 -103.96 107.99
N ALA A 25 -22.21 -104.96 107.54
CA ALA A 25 -22.90 -104.92 106.26
C ALA A 25 -23.91 -103.76 106.21
N GLY A 26 -24.64 -103.53 107.30
CA GLY A 26 -25.55 -102.39 107.43
C GLY A 26 -24.85 -101.03 107.41
N ARG A 27 -23.65 -100.89 108.00
CA ARG A 27 -22.85 -99.66 107.90
C ARG A 27 -22.32 -99.43 106.49
N LEU A 28 -21.72 -100.46 105.88
CA LEU A 28 -21.21 -100.38 104.50
C LEU A 28 -22.33 -100.09 103.50
N GLN A 29 -23.52 -100.67 103.70
CA GLN A 29 -24.68 -100.37 102.84
C GLN A 29 -25.08 -98.90 102.95
N ARG A 30 -25.11 -98.33 104.16
CA ARG A 30 -25.39 -96.89 104.36
C ARG A 30 -24.31 -95.99 103.75
N GLU A 31 -23.03 -96.36 103.85
CA GLU A 31 -21.94 -95.62 103.20
C GLU A 31 -22.05 -95.67 101.68
N VAL A 32 -22.34 -96.84 101.10
CA VAL A 32 -22.57 -96.99 99.65
C VAL A 32 -23.80 -96.18 99.20
N ASP A 33 -24.87 -96.17 99.98
CA ASP A 33 -26.08 -95.40 99.65
C ASP A 33 -25.82 -93.89 99.78
N GLN A 34 -24.99 -93.44 100.74
CA GLN A 34 -24.55 -92.05 100.85
C GLN A 34 -23.66 -91.63 99.67
N GLU A 35 -22.69 -92.44 99.29
CA GLU A 35 -21.83 -92.18 98.14
C GLU A 35 -22.62 -92.19 96.81
N ARG A 36 -23.62 -93.06 96.69
CA ARG A 36 -24.55 -93.04 95.54
C ARG A 36 -25.37 -91.75 95.49
N ALA A 37 -25.90 -91.29 96.63
CA ALA A 37 -26.64 -90.03 96.69
C ALA A 37 -25.77 -88.82 96.33
N LEU A 38 -24.53 -88.76 96.84
CA LEU A 38 -23.56 -87.70 96.48
C LEU A 38 -23.19 -87.74 94.99
N ARG A 39 -23.02 -88.94 94.44
CA ARG A 39 -22.76 -89.12 93.00
C ARG A 39 -23.94 -88.68 92.15
N GLU A 40 -25.16 -89.03 92.51
CA GLU A 40 -26.37 -88.59 91.80
C GLU A 40 -26.52 -87.06 91.87
N GLU A 41 -26.22 -86.44 93.01
CA GLU A 41 -26.19 -84.98 93.15
C GLU A 41 -25.13 -84.35 92.24
N ALA A 42 -23.89 -84.84 92.23
CA ALA A 42 -22.83 -84.36 91.35
C ALA A 42 -23.13 -84.59 89.85
N GLU A 43 -23.73 -85.73 89.48
CA GLU A 43 -24.17 -86.00 88.09
C GLU A 43 -25.28 -85.03 87.68
N SER A 44 -26.19 -84.67 88.60
CA SER A 44 -27.22 -83.67 88.35
C SER A 44 -26.64 -82.26 88.17
N GLU A 45 -25.62 -81.89 88.94
CA GLU A 45 -24.91 -80.61 88.81
C GLU A 45 -24.15 -80.52 87.49
N VAL A 46 -23.42 -81.58 87.10
CA VAL A 46 -22.73 -81.66 85.81
C VAL A 46 -23.72 -81.56 84.65
N ALA A 47 -24.88 -82.22 84.74
CA ALA A 47 -25.93 -82.11 83.73
C ALA A 47 -26.49 -80.69 83.64
N SER A 48 -26.66 -80.00 84.78
CA SER A 48 -27.10 -78.60 84.84
C SER A 48 -26.05 -77.65 84.23
N LEU A 49 -24.77 -77.83 84.57
CA LEU A 49 -23.67 -77.04 84.02
C LEU A 49 -23.51 -77.25 82.51
N ASN A 50 -23.62 -78.49 82.01
CA ASN A 50 -23.56 -78.76 80.57
C ASN A 50 -24.70 -78.08 79.80
N ARG A 51 -25.92 -78.05 80.35
CA ARG A 51 -27.02 -77.29 79.74
C ARG A 51 -26.71 -75.79 79.72
N ARG A 52 -26.10 -75.27 80.78
CA ARG A 52 -25.72 -73.85 80.86
C ARG A 52 -24.59 -73.50 79.90
N ILE A 53 -23.62 -74.40 79.69
CA ILE A 53 -22.56 -74.24 78.69
C ILE A 53 -23.16 -74.16 77.29
N GLN A 54 -24.05 -75.09 76.92
CA GLN A 54 -24.71 -75.07 75.61
C GLN A 54 -25.49 -73.77 75.38
N LEU A 55 -26.23 -73.28 76.38
CA LEU A 55 -26.95 -72.01 76.26
C LEU A 55 -26.00 -70.82 76.07
N VAL A 56 -24.86 -70.80 76.77
CA VAL A 56 -23.86 -69.73 76.64
C VAL A 56 -23.14 -69.82 75.29
N GLU A 57 -22.85 -71.02 74.78
CA GLU A 57 -22.28 -71.24 73.44
C GLU A 57 -23.24 -70.75 72.35
N GLU A 58 -24.53 -71.10 72.45
CA GLU A 58 -25.54 -70.59 71.51
C GLU A 58 -25.69 -69.06 71.58
N GLU A 59 -25.62 -68.46 72.78
CA GLU A 59 -25.63 -67.02 72.94
C GLU A 59 -24.37 -66.36 72.35
N LEU A 60 -23.21 -67.00 72.50
CA LEU A 60 -21.95 -66.55 71.93
C LEU A 60 -21.99 -66.59 70.40
N ASP A 61 -22.48 -67.68 69.81
CA ASP A 61 -22.61 -67.83 68.35
C ASP A 61 -23.56 -66.77 67.79
N ARG A 62 -24.71 -66.55 68.44
CA ARG A 62 -25.65 -65.48 68.06
C ARG A 62 -25.03 -64.09 68.20
N ALA A 63 -24.20 -63.86 69.21
CA ALA A 63 -23.49 -62.60 69.38
C ALA A 63 -22.41 -62.40 68.30
N GLN A 64 -21.69 -63.45 67.94
CA GLN A 64 -20.68 -63.44 66.87
C GLN A 64 -21.30 -63.17 65.49
N GLU A 65 -22.43 -63.81 65.15
CA GLU A 65 -23.14 -63.54 63.89
C GLU A 65 -23.63 -62.09 63.80
N ARG A 66 -24.17 -61.56 64.91
CA ARG A 66 -24.58 -60.14 65.00
C ARG A 66 -23.39 -59.20 64.83
N LEU A 67 -22.26 -59.52 65.46
CA LEU A 67 -21.04 -58.74 65.33
C LEU A 67 -20.51 -58.77 63.89
N ALA A 68 -20.47 -59.94 63.25
CA ALA A 68 -20.03 -60.08 61.86
C ALA A 68 -20.91 -59.26 60.91
N THR A 69 -22.24 -59.32 61.09
CA THR A 69 -23.19 -58.53 60.30
C THR A 69 -23.01 -57.03 60.54
N ALA A 70 -22.75 -56.61 61.78
CA ALA A 70 -22.51 -55.21 62.12
C ALA A 70 -21.19 -54.70 61.51
N LEU A 71 -20.13 -55.52 61.51
CA LEU A 71 -18.85 -55.18 60.89
C LEU A 71 -18.97 -55.05 59.37
N GLN A 72 -19.68 -55.96 58.71
CA GLN A 72 -19.91 -55.86 57.27
C GLN A 72 -20.67 -54.58 56.90
N LYS A 73 -21.71 -54.22 57.65
CA LYS A 73 -22.44 -52.96 57.45
C LYS A 73 -21.58 -51.73 57.70
N LEU A 74 -20.68 -51.80 58.68
CA LEU A 74 -19.74 -50.71 58.98
C LEU A 74 -18.76 -50.51 57.81
N GLU A 75 -18.22 -51.61 57.25
CA GLU A 75 -17.31 -51.56 56.10
C GLU A 75 -18.01 -51.01 54.83
N GLU A 76 -19.26 -51.40 54.58
CA GLU A 76 -20.06 -50.85 53.47
C GLU A 76 -20.32 -49.35 53.65
N ALA A 77 -20.62 -48.92 54.88
CA ALA A 77 -20.81 -47.50 55.19
C ALA A 77 -19.52 -46.68 55.07
N GLU A 78 -18.37 -47.25 55.46
CA GLU A 78 -17.06 -46.62 55.32
C GLU A 78 -16.70 -46.42 53.84
N LYS A 79 -16.89 -47.45 53.01
CA LYS A 79 -16.68 -47.35 51.55
C LYS A 79 -17.58 -46.28 50.92
N ALA A 80 -18.86 -46.23 51.31
CA ALA A 80 -19.78 -45.19 50.82
C ALA A 80 -19.35 -43.77 51.27
N ALA A 81 -18.81 -43.64 52.48
CA ALA A 81 -18.30 -42.36 52.98
C ALA A 81 -17.04 -41.92 52.21
N ASP A 82 -16.10 -42.83 51.94
CA ASP A 82 -14.90 -42.56 51.14
C ASP A 82 -15.25 -42.13 49.70
N GLU A 83 -16.23 -42.79 49.08
CA GLU A 83 -16.72 -42.42 47.75
C GLU A 83 -17.36 -41.02 47.75
N SER A 84 -18.13 -40.71 48.80
CA SER A 84 -18.73 -39.38 49.00
C SER A 84 -17.66 -38.30 49.21
N GLU A 85 -16.61 -38.57 49.99
CA GLU A 85 -15.51 -37.62 50.21
C GLU A 85 -14.75 -37.34 48.90
N ARG A 86 -14.52 -38.37 48.08
CA ARG A 86 -13.94 -38.20 46.73
C ARG A 86 -14.85 -37.36 45.85
N GLY A 87 -16.17 -37.62 45.86
CA GLY A 87 -17.16 -36.81 45.15
C GLY A 87 -17.12 -35.34 45.57
N MET A 88 -17.05 -35.07 46.87
CA MET A 88 -16.97 -33.72 47.43
C MET A 88 -15.71 -32.99 46.95
N LYS A 89 -14.53 -33.63 47.02
CA LYS A 89 -13.26 -33.04 46.54
C LYS A 89 -13.29 -32.69 45.06
N VAL A 90 -13.94 -33.49 44.22
CA VAL A 90 -14.07 -33.19 42.78
C VAL A 90 -14.97 -31.97 42.55
N ILE A 91 -16.07 -31.86 43.30
CA ILE A 91 -17.00 -30.72 43.21
C ILE A 91 -16.31 -29.44 43.71
N GLU A 92 -15.58 -29.51 44.81
CA GLU A 92 -14.82 -28.39 45.38
C GLU A 92 -13.78 -27.86 44.40
N ASN A 93 -12.99 -28.74 43.77
CA ASN A 93 -12.02 -28.35 42.74
C ASN A 93 -12.68 -27.74 41.50
N ARG A 94 -13.89 -28.19 41.13
CA ARG A 94 -14.65 -27.57 40.03
C ARG A 94 -15.16 -26.19 40.42
N ALA A 95 -15.69 -26.05 41.62
CA ALA A 95 -16.18 -24.77 42.14
C ALA A 95 -15.06 -23.72 42.20
N GLN A 96 -13.87 -24.09 42.70
CA GLN A 96 -12.69 -23.19 42.71
C GLN A 96 -12.30 -22.72 41.30
N LYS A 97 -12.25 -23.63 40.32
CA LYS A 97 -11.92 -23.27 38.93
C LYS A 97 -12.98 -22.38 38.28
N ASP A 98 -14.25 -22.63 38.58
CA ASP A 98 -15.35 -21.80 38.08
C ASP A 98 -15.32 -20.40 38.71
N GLU A 99 -14.94 -20.29 39.99
CA GLU A 99 -14.73 -19.02 40.70
C GLU A 99 -13.57 -18.23 40.08
N GLU A 100 -12.39 -18.84 39.89
CA GLU A 100 -11.24 -18.20 39.21
C GLU A 100 -11.61 -17.70 37.80
N LYS A 101 -12.38 -18.51 37.05
CA LYS A 101 -12.84 -18.13 35.71
C LYS A 101 -13.83 -16.97 35.76
N MET A 102 -14.70 -16.93 36.76
CA MET A 102 -15.66 -15.84 36.97
C MET A 102 -14.94 -14.53 37.27
N GLU A 103 -13.90 -14.55 38.11
CA GLU A 103 -13.08 -13.38 38.41
C GLU A 103 -12.39 -12.81 37.16
N ILE A 104 -11.79 -13.68 36.33
CA ILE A 104 -11.15 -13.25 35.08
C ILE A 104 -12.17 -12.62 34.13
N GLN A 105 -13.35 -13.22 34.01
CA GLN A 105 -14.43 -12.69 33.17
C GLN A 105 -14.95 -11.34 33.70
N GLU A 106 -15.01 -11.15 35.03
CA GLU A 106 -15.42 -9.89 35.63
C GLU A 106 -14.41 -8.76 35.33
N ILE A 107 -13.11 -9.05 35.37
CA ILE A 107 -12.05 -8.10 35.01
C ILE A 107 -12.17 -7.72 33.53
N GLN A 108 -12.33 -8.70 32.63
CA GLN A 108 -12.51 -8.45 31.21
C GLN A 108 -13.76 -7.60 30.93
N LEU A 109 -14.86 -7.84 31.66
CA LEU A 109 -16.08 -7.06 31.53
C LEU A 109 -15.89 -5.60 31.97
N LYS A 110 -15.15 -5.37 33.07
CA LYS A 110 -14.81 -4.02 33.55
C LYS A 110 -13.94 -3.27 32.53
N GLU A 111 -12.95 -3.94 31.94
CA GLU A 111 -12.09 -3.35 30.91
C GLU A 111 -12.87 -2.99 29.65
N ALA A 112 -13.70 -3.92 29.15
CA ALA A 112 -14.55 -3.68 27.99
C ALA A 112 -15.52 -2.51 28.22
N LYS A 113 -16.07 -2.38 29.44
CA LYS A 113 -16.92 -1.26 29.82
C LYS A 113 -16.17 0.07 29.81
N HIS A 114 -14.96 0.12 30.36
CA HIS A 114 -14.13 1.33 30.35
C HIS A 114 -13.80 1.76 28.91
N ILE A 115 -13.47 0.81 28.03
CA ILE A 115 -13.19 1.09 26.61
C ILE A 115 -14.44 1.68 25.93
N ALA A 116 -15.63 1.13 26.18
CA ALA A 116 -16.87 1.66 25.63
C ALA A 116 -17.14 3.11 26.11
N GLU A 117 -16.98 3.38 27.41
CA GLU A 117 -17.17 4.72 27.97
C GLU A 117 -16.15 5.74 27.44
N GLU A 118 -14.92 5.31 27.15
CA GLU A 118 -13.91 6.17 26.52
C GLU A 118 -14.22 6.45 25.04
N ALA A 119 -14.75 5.45 24.33
CA ALA A 119 -15.21 5.59 22.96
C ALA A 119 -16.37 6.59 22.86
N ASP A 120 -17.39 6.48 23.72
CA ASP A 120 -18.54 7.39 23.74
C ASP A 120 -18.10 8.85 24.00
N ARG A 121 -17.16 9.06 24.93
CA ARG A 121 -16.58 10.39 25.19
C ARG A 121 -15.90 10.98 23.97
N LYS A 122 -15.15 10.16 23.22
CA LYS A 122 -14.49 10.58 21.97
C LYS A 122 -15.54 10.89 20.89
N TYR A 123 -16.61 10.11 20.80
CA TYR A 123 -17.71 10.38 19.87
C TYR A 123 -18.40 11.72 20.17
N GLU A 124 -18.68 12.03 21.44
CA GLU A 124 -19.24 13.33 21.83
C GLU A 124 -18.31 14.51 21.52
N GLU A 125 -16.99 14.33 21.69
CA GLU A 125 -16.01 15.37 21.34
C GLU A 125 -15.94 15.60 19.82
N VAL A 126 -16.00 14.53 19.02
CA VAL A 126 -16.05 14.62 17.55
C VAL A 126 -17.33 15.30 17.10
N ALA A 127 -18.48 14.93 17.66
CA ALA A 127 -19.77 15.55 17.34
C ALA A 127 -19.74 17.07 17.62
N ARG A 128 -19.18 17.50 18.76
CA ARG A 128 -19.03 18.93 19.07
C ARG A 128 -18.11 19.66 18.08
N LYS A 129 -16.99 19.04 17.69
CA LYS A 129 -16.06 19.63 16.71
C LYS A 129 -16.69 19.74 15.33
N LEU A 130 -17.51 18.77 14.94
CA LEU A 130 -18.19 18.75 13.65
C LEU A 130 -19.13 19.96 13.51
N VAL A 131 -19.94 20.26 14.53
CA VAL A 131 -20.82 21.45 14.54
C VAL A 131 -20.04 22.76 14.36
N ILE A 132 -18.86 22.89 14.98
CA ILE A 132 -18.02 24.08 14.83
C ILE A 132 -17.50 24.20 13.40
N ILE A 133 -17.02 23.09 12.82
CA ILE A 133 -16.50 23.07 11.45
C ILE A 133 -17.60 23.36 10.43
N GLU A 134 -18.81 22.86 10.64
CA GLU A 134 -19.97 23.17 9.79
C GLU A 134 -20.27 24.67 9.80
N SER A 135 -20.25 25.31 10.97
CA SER A 135 -20.42 26.77 11.08
C SER A 135 -19.28 27.56 10.42
N ASP A 136 -18.03 27.09 10.54
CA ASP A 136 -16.89 27.74 9.89
C ASP A 136 -16.89 27.55 8.37
N LEU A 137 -17.40 26.41 7.88
CA LEU A 137 -17.60 26.13 6.47
C LEU A 137 -18.64 27.09 5.88
N GLU A 138 -19.78 27.27 6.54
CA GLU A 138 -20.83 28.21 6.11
C GLU A 138 -20.27 29.64 5.97
N ARG A 139 -19.47 30.11 6.94
CA ARG A 139 -18.77 31.42 6.83
C ARG A 139 -17.72 31.48 5.72
N ALA A 140 -17.12 30.35 5.35
CA ALA A 140 -16.17 30.30 4.25
C ALA A 140 -16.89 30.33 2.90
N GLU A 141 -18.03 29.66 2.79
CA GLU A 141 -18.91 29.68 1.62
C GLU A 141 -19.43 31.08 1.35
N GLU A 142 -19.94 31.80 2.35
CA GLU A 142 -20.38 33.20 2.20
C GLU A 142 -19.26 34.11 1.68
N ARG A 143 -18.02 33.94 2.17
CA ARG A 143 -16.85 34.70 1.69
C ARG A 143 -16.47 34.34 0.25
N ALA A 144 -16.56 33.06 -0.10
CA ALA A 144 -16.29 32.59 -1.46
C ALA A 144 -17.31 33.18 -2.44
N GLU A 145 -18.60 33.15 -2.10
CA GLU A 145 -19.66 33.75 -2.93
C GLU A 145 -19.43 35.25 -3.16
N LEU A 146 -19.02 35.99 -2.12
CA LEU A 146 -18.66 37.40 -2.27
C LEU A 146 -17.48 37.59 -3.24
N SER A 147 -16.43 36.77 -3.13
CA SER A 147 -15.26 36.86 -4.02
C SER A 147 -15.60 36.49 -5.47
N GLU A 148 -16.46 35.48 -5.69
CA GLU A 148 -16.93 35.13 -7.04
C GLU A 148 -17.73 36.27 -7.68
N SER A 149 -18.52 36.99 -6.88
CA SER A 149 -19.26 38.16 -7.38
C SER A 149 -18.31 39.26 -7.87
N GLN A 150 -17.18 39.47 -7.18
CA GLN A 150 -16.16 40.44 -7.58
C GLN A 150 -15.43 40.00 -8.85
N VAL A 151 -15.11 38.71 -8.98
CA VAL A 151 -14.50 38.17 -10.20
C VAL A 151 -15.43 38.36 -11.39
N ARG A 152 -16.72 38.06 -11.25
CA ARG A 152 -17.71 38.29 -12.32
C ARG A 152 -17.80 39.76 -12.73
N GLN A 153 -17.68 40.70 -11.78
CA GLN A 153 -17.65 42.14 -12.09
C GLN A 153 -16.38 42.52 -12.88
N LEU A 154 -15.21 42.01 -12.48
CA LEU A 154 -13.95 42.26 -13.19
C LEU A 154 -13.93 41.65 -14.59
N GLU A 155 -14.49 40.45 -14.77
CA GLU A 155 -14.62 39.82 -16.09
C GLU A 155 -15.47 40.66 -17.04
N GLU A 156 -16.59 41.23 -16.57
CA GLU A 156 -17.41 42.12 -17.39
C GLU A 156 -16.69 43.43 -17.73
N GLN A 157 -15.93 44.01 -16.80
CA GLN A 157 -15.08 45.18 -17.09
C GLN A 157 -14.02 44.85 -18.16
N LEU A 158 -13.41 43.69 -18.08
CA LEU A 158 -12.40 43.24 -19.04
C LEU A 158 -13.02 43.01 -20.43
N ARG A 159 -14.26 42.48 -20.48
CA ARG A 159 -15.04 42.35 -21.73
C ARG A 159 -15.33 43.71 -22.37
N ILE A 160 -15.68 44.72 -21.57
CA ILE A 160 -15.89 46.09 -22.06
C ILE A 160 -14.58 46.68 -22.58
N MET A 161 -13.47 46.48 -21.87
CA MET A 161 -12.15 46.97 -22.29
C MET A 161 -11.66 46.31 -23.59
N ASP A 162 -11.94 45.02 -23.80
CA ASP A 162 -11.62 44.34 -25.07
C ASP A 162 -12.43 44.94 -26.24
N GLN A 163 -13.68 45.32 -26.01
CA GLN A 163 -14.50 46.02 -27.02
C GLN A 163 -13.95 47.41 -27.34
N THR A 164 -13.49 48.18 -26.34
CA THR A 164 -12.89 49.50 -26.58
C THR A 164 -11.55 49.40 -27.31
N LEU A 165 -10.72 48.39 -26.97
CA LEU A 165 -9.46 48.13 -27.67
C LEU A 165 -9.69 47.82 -29.16
N LYS A 166 -10.65 46.94 -29.48
CA LYS A 166 -11.02 46.65 -30.88
C LYS A 166 -11.45 47.89 -31.65
N ALA A 167 -12.20 48.80 -31.01
CA ALA A 167 -12.60 50.05 -31.64
C ALA A 167 -11.40 50.98 -31.90
N LEU A 168 -10.43 51.03 -30.98
CA LEU A 168 -9.19 51.79 -31.14
C LEU A 168 -8.29 51.22 -32.25
N MET A 169 -8.13 49.90 -32.31
CA MET A 169 -7.39 49.24 -33.41
C MET A 169 -7.99 49.56 -34.77
N ALA A 170 -9.33 49.49 -34.90
CA ALA A 170 -10.01 49.85 -36.14
C ALA A 170 -9.87 51.35 -36.49
N ALA A 171 -9.59 52.21 -35.52
CA ALA A 171 -9.27 53.62 -35.77
C ALA A 171 -7.81 53.77 -36.22
N GLU A 172 -6.87 53.07 -35.59
CA GLU A 172 -5.45 53.01 -35.96
C GLU A 172 -5.27 52.59 -37.42
N ASP A 173 -5.93 51.51 -37.85
CA ASP A 173 -5.90 51.06 -39.25
C ASP A 173 -6.34 52.15 -40.23
N LYS A 174 -7.35 52.97 -39.86
CA LYS A 174 -7.81 54.09 -40.69
C LYS A 174 -6.82 55.24 -40.74
N TYR A 175 -6.07 55.47 -39.67
CA TYR A 175 -5.02 56.48 -39.65
C TYR A 175 -3.80 56.03 -40.45
N SER A 176 -3.38 54.76 -40.32
CA SER A 176 -2.33 54.16 -41.15
C SER A 176 -2.66 54.26 -42.65
N GLN A 177 -3.89 53.92 -43.06
CA GLN A 177 -4.32 54.11 -44.46
C GLN A 177 -4.30 55.57 -44.94
N LYS A 178 -4.42 56.54 -44.03
CA LYS A 178 -4.27 57.96 -44.39
C LYS A 178 -2.81 58.33 -44.51
N GLU A 179 -1.93 57.80 -43.66
CA GLU A 179 -0.49 57.98 -43.76
C GLU A 179 0.02 57.47 -45.10
N ASP A 180 -0.37 56.25 -45.53
CA ASP A 180 0.01 55.70 -46.83
C ASP A 180 -0.41 56.62 -48.00
N LYS A 181 -1.62 57.18 -47.94
CA LYS A 181 -2.11 58.14 -48.95
C LYS A 181 -1.29 59.43 -48.96
N TYR A 182 -0.97 59.95 -47.78
CA TYR A 182 -0.13 61.15 -47.68
C TYR A 182 1.29 60.88 -48.16
N GLU A 183 1.85 59.69 -47.93
CA GLU A 183 3.14 59.29 -48.48
C GLU A 183 3.11 59.23 -50.02
N GLU A 184 2.06 58.66 -50.61
CA GLU A 184 1.87 58.65 -52.06
C GLU A 184 1.75 60.07 -52.63
N GLU A 185 0.96 60.94 -51.98
CA GLU A 185 0.84 62.36 -52.37
C GLU A 185 2.17 63.10 -52.27
N ILE A 186 2.92 62.89 -51.19
CA ILE A 186 4.26 63.46 -51.00
C ILE A 186 5.20 62.96 -52.10
N LYS A 187 5.14 61.68 -52.47
CA LYS A 187 5.95 61.11 -53.54
C LYS A 187 5.62 61.74 -54.89
N VAL A 188 4.34 61.88 -55.23
CA VAL A 188 3.89 62.56 -56.47
C VAL A 188 4.32 64.02 -56.48
N LEU A 189 4.18 64.73 -55.37
CA LEU A 189 4.64 66.12 -55.24
C LEU A 189 6.16 66.23 -55.34
N THR A 190 6.90 65.27 -54.79
CA THR A 190 8.37 65.20 -54.88
C THR A 190 8.80 64.93 -56.33
N ASP A 191 8.10 64.06 -57.05
CA ASP A 191 8.37 63.80 -58.46
C ASP A 191 8.06 65.02 -59.34
N LYS A 192 6.96 65.73 -59.06
CA LYS A 192 6.65 67.03 -59.71
C LYS A 192 7.68 68.10 -59.38
N LEU A 193 8.18 68.12 -58.14
CA LEU A 193 9.26 69.01 -57.73
C LEU A 193 10.53 68.67 -58.51
N LYS A 194 10.89 67.38 -58.65
CA LYS A 194 12.00 66.93 -59.49
C LYS A 194 11.80 67.28 -60.97
N GLU A 195 10.58 67.18 -61.51
CA GLU A 195 10.28 67.63 -62.87
C GLU A 195 10.44 69.15 -63.02
N ALA A 196 10.02 69.91 -62.02
CA ALA A 196 10.21 71.36 -61.99
C ALA A 196 11.69 71.73 -61.81
N GLU A 197 12.43 71.01 -60.96
CA GLU A 197 13.87 71.14 -60.76
C GLU A 197 14.65 70.74 -62.01
N THR A 198 14.28 69.68 -62.72
CA THR A 198 14.93 69.31 -63.99
C THR A 198 14.60 70.30 -65.11
N ARG A 199 13.41 70.92 -65.08
CA ARG A 199 13.04 72.02 -65.98
C ARG A 199 13.79 73.31 -65.62
N ALA A 200 13.97 73.58 -64.33
CA ALA A 200 14.81 74.67 -63.83
C ALA A 200 16.29 74.40 -64.17
N GLU A 201 16.80 73.18 -63.97
CA GLU A 201 18.11 72.72 -64.43
C GLU A 201 18.25 72.84 -65.94
N PHE A 202 17.19 72.68 -66.75
CA PHE A 202 17.28 72.88 -68.20
C PHE A 202 17.41 74.37 -68.55
N ALA A 203 16.74 75.25 -67.79
CA ALA A 203 16.92 76.69 -67.87
C ALA A 203 18.31 77.10 -67.35
N GLU A 204 18.76 76.56 -66.22
CA GLU A 204 20.10 76.69 -65.67
C GLU A 204 21.15 76.02 -66.55
N ARG A 205 20.84 75.01 -67.37
CA ARG A 205 21.71 74.41 -68.40
C ARG A 205 21.79 75.24 -69.67
N SER A 206 20.82 76.11 -69.89
CA SER A 206 20.88 77.15 -70.92
C SER A 206 21.73 78.33 -70.43
N VAL A 207 21.67 78.66 -69.14
CA VAL A 207 22.55 79.64 -68.46
C VAL A 207 23.96 79.08 -68.28
N THR A 208 24.11 77.83 -67.84
CA THR A 208 25.39 77.13 -67.79
C THR A 208 25.85 76.64 -69.15
N LYS A 209 25.10 76.72 -70.25
CA LYS A 209 25.71 76.65 -71.61
C LYS A 209 26.47 77.94 -71.96
N LEU A 210 26.19 79.04 -71.26
CA LEU A 210 27.00 80.25 -71.26
C LEU A 210 28.13 80.18 -70.21
N GLU A 211 27.97 79.42 -69.11
CA GLU A 211 29.01 79.26 -68.07
C GLU A 211 29.92 78.03 -68.27
N LYS A 212 29.53 77.04 -69.08
CA LYS A 212 30.30 75.86 -69.54
C LYS A 212 31.20 76.21 -70.73
N SER A 213 31.78 77.40 -70.64
CA SER A 213 33.07 77.76 -71.22
C SER A 213 34.13 77.94 -70.12
N ILE A 214 33.75 77.85 -68.84
CA ILE A 214 34.61 78.23 -67.71
C ILE A 214 34.98 77.05 -66.83
N ASP A 215 34.09 76.10 -66.50
CA ASP A 215 34.48 75.04 -65.55
C ASP A 215 34.13 73.64 -66.06
N ASP A 216 35.01 73.13 -66.91
CA ASP A 216 35.30 71.70 -66.97
C ASP A 216 36.07 71.31 -65.68
N LEU A 217 35.90 70.04 -65.23
CA LEU A 217 36.47 69.38 -64.03
C LEU A 217 35.55 69.47 -62.81
N GLU A 218 35.11 68.43 -62.10
CA GLU A 218 35.48 67.01 -61.99
C GLU A 218 34.36 66.27 -61.20
N ALA A 219 34.37 64.94 -61.24
CA ALA A 219 33.27 64.05 -60.84
C ALA A 219 33.64 63.03 -59.72
N CYS A 220 32.63 62.26 -59.29
CA CYS A 220 32.65 60.91 -58.65
C CYS A 220 32.93 60.83 -57.13
N ALA A 221 32.53 59.81 -56.34
CA ALA A 221 31.59 58.66 -56.37
C ALA A 221 31.83 57.87 -55.04
N VAL A 222 30.82 57.40 -54.28
CA VAL A 222 30.33 55.98 -54.13
C VAL A 222 30.90 55.10 -52.97
N SER A 223 30.00 54.22 -52.45
CA SER A 223 30.17 52.86 -51.83
C SER A 223 30.46 52.67 -50.33
N GLN A 224 30.16 51.56 -49.61
CA GLN A 224 29.28 50.36 -49.67
C GLN A 224 29.76 49.38 -48.55
N VAL A 225 28.97 48.32 -48.23
CA VAL A 225 29.37 46.94 -47.80
C VAL A 225 28.98 46.42 -46.39
N ILE A 226 28.62 45.13 -46.42
CA ILE A 226 27.97 44.14 -45.53
C ILE A 226 28.99 43.25 -44.77
N CYS A 227 28.60 42.58 -43.65
CA CYS A 227 29.07 41.22 -43.33
C CYS A 227 28.14 40.40 -42.39
N THR A 228 28.30 39.07 -42.43
CA THR A 228 27.41 37.92 -42.09
C THR A 228 27.66 37.20 -40.74
N LEU A 229 26.72 36.35 -40.26
CA LEU A 229 26.88 35.43 -39.09
C LEU A 229 26.16 34.05 -39.26
N PHE A 230 26.70 33.00 -38.58
CA PHE A 230 26.14 31.64 -38.34
C PHE A 230 26.22 31.30 -36.82
N PRO A 231 25.47 30.31 -36.25
CA PRO A 231 24.59 30.57 -35.10
C PRO A 231 24.89 29.84 -33.75
N ARG A 232 24.46 30.49 -32.65
CA ARG A 232 24.26 29.97 -31.27
C ARG A 232 22.75 29.91 -30.96
N ARG A 233 22.04 28.79 -31.15
CA ARG A 233 20.57 28.73 -30.89
C ARG A 233 20.03 27.66 -29.93
N VAL A 234 20.76 26.58 -29.62
CA VAL A 234 20.19 25.47 -28.81
C VAL A 234 20.11 25.77 -27.30
N ILE A 235 21.03 26.56 -26.74
CA ILE A 235 21.09 26.82 -25.28
C ILE A 235 20.03 27.86 -24.84
N LEU A 236 19.70 28.83 -25.70
CA LEU A 236 18.78 29.91 -25.34
C LEU A 236 17.32 29.45 -25.24
N VAL A 237 16.95 28.44 -26.04
CA VAL A 237 15.58 27.95 -26.13
C VAL A 237 15.22 27.07 -24.93
N ALA A 238 16.12 26.17 -24.51
CA ALA A 238 15.93 25.35 -23.30
C ALA A 238 15.78 26.20 -22.01
N GLN A 239 16.52 27.30 -21.91
CA GLN A 239 16.45 28.22 -20.76
C GLN A 239 15.12 29.00 -20.68
N ASN A 240 14.55 29.38 -21.82
CA ASN A 240 13.24 30.05 -21.86
C ASN A 240 12.09 29.06 -21.60
N MET A 241 12.23 27.80 -22.03
CA MET A 241 11.26 26.74 -21.73
C MET A 241 11.23 26.37 -20.25
N SER A 242 12.40 26.20 -19.62
CA SER A 242 12.48 25.91 -18.19
C SER A 242 11.73 26.98 -17.40
N ALA A 243 11.86 28.26 -17.77
CA ALA A 243 11.12 29.35 -17.12
C ALA A 243 9.59 29.19 -17.24
N LYS A 244 9.05 28.90 -18.43
CA LYS A 244 7.60 28.72 -18.63
C LYS A 244 7.04 27.47 -17.96
N GLN A 245 7.78 26.36 -17.96
CA GLN A 245 7.36 25.15 -17.25
C GLN A 245 7.52 25.30 -15.73
N ASN A 246 8.47 26.12 -15.27
CA ASN A 246 8.64 26.46 -13.86
C ASN A 246 7.35 27.08 -13.29
N GLU A 247 6.69 27.99 -14.02
CA GLU A 247 5.40 28.55 -13.61
C GLU A 247 4.33 27.46 -13.36
N GLY A 248 4.27 26.43 -14.21
CA GLY A 248 3.33 25.32 -14.04
C GLY A 248 3.66 24.42 -12.84
N VAL A 249 4.95 24.27 -12.50
CA VAL A 249 5.40 23.54 -11.32
C VAL A 249 5.16 24.35 -10.05
N VAL A 250 5.43 25.65 -10.08
CA VAL A 250 5.13 26.60 -8.99
C VAL A 250 3.62 26.62 -8.72
N ALA A 251 2.78 26.67 -9.76
CA ALA A 251 1.33 26.59 -9.59
C ALA A 251 0.91 25.27 -8.91
N ALA A 252 1.49 24.14 -9.31
CA ALA A 252 1.22 22.85 -8.66
C ALA A 252 1.73 22.80 -7.21
N GLN A 253 2.85 23.47 -6.93
CA GLN A 253 3.41 23.63 -5.59
C GLN A 253 2.47 24.45 -4.70
N ASP A 254 2.00 25.59 -5.19
CA ASP A 254 1.14 26.52 -4.44
C ASP A 254 -0.26 25.95 -4.24
N GLU A 255 -0.86 25.34 -5.28
CA GLU A 255 -2.19 24.73 -5.23
C GLU A 255 -2.27 23.59 -4.20
N ALA A 256 -1.23 22.76 -4.13
CA ALA A 256 -1.17 21.65 -3.19
C ALA A 256 -0.47 22.02 -1.86
N GLY A 257 0.08 23.23 -1.72
CA GLY A 257 0.81 23.68 -0.53
C GLY A 257 2.07 22.85 -0.24
N ILE A 258 2.80 22.44 -1.28
CA ILE A 258 3.96 21.56 -1.18
C ILE A 258 5.16 22.33 -0.60
N PRO A 259 5.75 21.87 0.51
CA PRO A 259 6.89 22.57 1.11
C PRO A 259 8.12 22.60 0.23
N GLY A 260 8.50 21.44 -0.31
CA GLY A 260 9.66 21.27 -1.19
C GLY A 260 9.35 20.33 -2.35
N ILE A 261 9.70 20.77 -3.56
CA ILE A 261 9.53 20.01 -4.80
C ILE A 261 10.82 20.04 -5.61
N LEU A 262 11.13 18.91 -6.26
CA LEU A 262 12.25 18.72 -7.14
C LEU A 262 11.73 18.32 -8.51
N VAL A 263 12.26 18.92 -9.56
CA VAL A 263 11.94 18.59 -10.95
C VAL A 263 13.21 18.36 -11.73
N GLY A 264 13.23 17.27 -12.50
CA GLY A 264 14.30 16.97 -13.44
C GLY A 264 13.72 16.60 -14.80
N VAL A 265 14.34 17.13 -15.86
CA VAL A 265 14.03 16.78 -17.26
C VAL A 265 15.31 16.47 -18.01
N SER A 266 15.31 15.30 -18.66
CA SER A 266 16.32 14.90 -19.63
C SER A 266 15.71 14.84 -21.03
N VAL A 267 16.41 15.42 -22.01
CA VAL A 267 16.07 15.33 -23.42
C VAL A 267 17.25 14.71 -24.15
N ASP A 268 17.01 13.60 -24.84
CA ASP A 268 18.03 12.87 -25.62
C ASP A 268 19.29 12.52 -24.83
N GLY A 269 19.07 12.06 -23.59
CA GLY A 269 20.14 11.63 -22.69
C GLY A 269 20.87 12.76 -21.97
N LYS A 270 20.51 14.02 -22.21
CA LYS A 270 21.09 15.18 -21.55
C LYS A 270 20.10 15.79 -20.58
N GLU A 271 20.55 16.01 -19.34
CA GLU A 271 19.82 16.82 -18.37
C GLU A 271 19.74 18.27 -18.87
N VAL A 272 18.52 18.73 -19.16
CA VAL A 272 18.25 20.09 -19.68
C VAL A 272 17.60 21.00 -18.65
N TRP A 273 16.97 20.42 -17.62
CA TRP A 273 16.37 21.16 -16.52
C TRP A 273 16.45 20.34 -15.24
N SER A 274 16.88 20.98 -14.15
CA SER A 274 17.04 20.37 -12.84
C SER A 274 16.91 21.48 -11.81
N GLU A 275 15.84 21.45 -11.02
CA GLU A 275 15.48 22.55 -10.14
C GLU A 275 14.85 22.04 -8.86
N GLY A 276 15.19 22.69 -7.75
CA GLY A 276 14.55 22.50 -6.45
C GLY A 276 13.88 23.79 -6.02
N LEU A 277 12.61 23.69 -5.61
CA LEU A 277 11.79 24.82 -5.18
C LEU A 277 11.32 24.59 -3.74
N GLY A 278 11.17 25.69 -2.99
CA GLY A 278 10.72 25.68 -1.61
C GLY A 278 11.79 25.17 -0.62
N TYR A 279 11.36 24.38 0.37
CA TYR A 279 12.18 23.97 1.51
C TYR A 279 12.29 22.45 1.63
N ALA A 280 13.54 21.98 1.72
CA ALA A 280 13.84 20.61 2.12
C ALA A 280 13.56 20.37 3.62
N ASP A 281 13.72 21.41 4.45
CA ASP A 281 13.39 21.44 5.86
C ASP A 281 12.80 22.82 6.20
N VAL A 282 11.49 22.84 6.47
CA VAL A 282 10.70 24.04 6.75
C VAL A 282 11.09 24.65 8.10
N GLU A 283 11.27 23.82 9.13
CA GLU A 283 11.61 24.25 10.49
C GLU A 283 12.95 24.99 10.51
N ASN A 284 13.93 24.46 9.78
CA ASN A 284 15.30 24.99 9.72
C ASN A 284 15.54 25.91 8.52
N ARG A 285 14.50 26.17 7.70
CA ARG A 285 14.58 26.98 6.47
C ARG A 285 15.67 26.52 5.50
N VAL A 286 15.89 25.21 5.41
CA VAL A 286 16.83 24.62 4.45
C VAL A 286 16.16 24.62 3.08
N VAL A 287 16.75 25.34 2.14
CA VAL A 287 16.25 25.44 0.76
C VAL A 287 16.36 24.09 0.05
N CYS A 288 15.31 23.76 -0.70
CA CYS A 288 15.28 22.60 -1.58
C CYS A 288 16.20 22.84 -2.79
N LYS A 289 17.12 21.92 -3.07
CA LYS A 289 18.07 22.01 -4.20
C LYS A 289 17.94 20.78 -5.09
N PRO A 290 18.39 20.80 -6.35
CA PRO A 290 18.39 19.61 -7.21
C PRO A 290 19.05 18.37 -6.59
N GLU A 291 20.06 18.57 -5.73
CA GLU A 291 20.80 17.53 -5.03
C GLU A 291 20.12 17.05 -3.73
N THR A 292 18.98 17.63 -3.37
CA THR A 292 18.19 17.20 -2.20
C THR A 292 17.73 15.76 -2.40
N ILE A 293 17.90 14.96 -1.35
CA ILE A 293 17.55 13.54 -1.33
C ILE A 293 16.17 13.40 -0.69
N MET A 294 15.22 12.85 -1.46
CA MET A 294 13.82 12.67 -1.05
C MET A 294 13.36 11.22 -1.26
N ARG A 295 12.28 10.85 -0.56
CA ARG A 295 11.60 9.57 -0.76
C ARG A 295 11.02 9.49 -2.17
N ILE A 296 11.47 8.50 -2.94
CA ILE A 296 10.92 8.20 -4.27
C ILE A 296 9.80 7.16 -4.24
N ALA A 297 9.49 6.66 -3.04
CA ALA A 297 8.36 5.77 -2.80
C ALA A 297 8.30 4.64 -3.84
N SER A 298 7.14 4.36 -4.42
CA SER A 298 6.95 3.22 -5.32
C SER A 298 7.74 3.26 -6.65
N ILE A 299 8.46 4.34 -6.99
CA ILE A 299 9.49 4.28 -8.06
C ILE A 299 10.56 3.23 -7.74
N SER A 300 10.76 2.92 -6.45
CA SER A 300 11.58 1.80 -5.96
C SER A 300 11.28 0.46 -6.64
N LYS A 301 10.02 0.24 -7.08
CA LYS A 301 9.61 -0.96 -7.81
C LYS A 301 10.28 -1.05 -9.18
N CYS A 302 10.42 0.08 -9.88
CA CYS A 302 11.09 0.16 -11.17
C CYS A 302 12.59 -0.16 -11.03
N LEU A 303 13.23 0.37 -9.98
CA LEU A 303 14.63 0.05 -9.65
C LEU A 303 14.79 -1.44 -9.35
N THR A 304 13.90 -2.01 -8.53
CA THR A 304 13.94 -3.45 -8.21
C THR A 304 13.73 -4.31 -9.46
N MET A 305 12.84 -3.88 -10.37
CA MET A 305 12.61 -4.59 -11.63
C MET A 305 13.86 -4.61 -12.52
N MET A 306 14.65 -3.54 -12.56
CA MET A 306 15.95 -3.55 -13.24
C MET A 306 16.87 -4.64 -12.68
N ALA A 307 16.91 -4.78 -11.35
CA ALA A 307 17.71 -5.79 -10.67
C ALA A 307 17.25 -7.23 -11.02
N VAL A 308 15.93 -7.46 -11.04
CA VAL A 308 15.30 -8.72 -11.46
C VAL A 308 15.62 -9.03 -12.91
N ALA A 309 15.47 -8.06 -13.81
CA ALA A 309 15.77 -8.20 -15.23
C ALA A 309 17.24 -8.56 -15.47
N LYS A 310 18.16 -7.97 -14.70
CA LYS A 310 19.59 -8.29 -14.80
C LYS A 310 19.88 -9.74 -14.41
N LEU A 311 19.33 -10.21 -13.29
CA LEU A 311 19.47 -11.60 -12.85
C LEU A 311 18.82 -12.59 -13.82
N TRP A 312 17.76 -12.16 -14.49
CA TRP A 312 17.11 -12.95 -15.53
C TRP A 312 17.97 -13.09 -16.78
N GLU A 313 18.60 -12.01 -17.25
CA GLU A 313 19.54 -12.06 -18.38
C GLU A 313 20.79 -12.90 -18.09
N GLU A 314 21.22 -12.94 -16.84
CA GLU A 314 22.32 -13.78 -16.34
C GLU A 314 21.93 -15.25 -16.16
N GLY A 315 20.65 -15.61 -16.35
CA GLY A 315 20.14 -16.97 -16.14
C GLY A 315 20.07 -17.41 -14.69
N LYS A 316 20.30 -16.51 -13.73
CA LYS A 316 20.22 -16.78 -12.29
C LYS A 316 18.79 -16.76 -11.77
N LEU A 317 17.92 -16.01 -12.44
CA LEU A 317 16.50 -15.90 -12.11
C LEU A 317 15.65 -16.31 -13.30
N ASP A 318 14.77 -17.28 -13.07
CA ASP A 318 13.67 -17.66 -13.95
C ASP A 318 12.37 -16.99 -13.48
N LEU A 319 11.75 -16.20 -14.36
CA LEU A 319 10.54 -15.44 -14.06
C LEU A 319 9.31 -16.33 -13.85
N ASP A 320 9.29 -17.51 -14.45
CA ASP A 320 8.13 -18.41 -14.47
C ASP A 320 8.28 -19.59 -13.49
N ALA A 321 9.44 -19.70 -12.83
CA ALA A 321 9.62 -20.63 -11.74
C ALA A 321 8.77 -20.26 -10.50
N PRO A 322 8.31 -21.24 -9.71
CA PRO A 322 7.70 -21.00 -8.41
C PRO A 322 8.62 -20.17 -7.51
N VAL A 323 8.08 -19.20 -6.78
CA VAL A 323 8.86 -18.36 -5.85
C VAL A 323 9.59 -19.18 -4.78
N GLN A 324 9.04 -20.34 -4.40
CA GLN A 324 9.65 -21.29 -3.45
C GLN A 324 10.99 -21.84 -3.92
N LYS A 325 11.29 -21.80 -5.23
CA LYS A 325 12.61 -22.16 -5.76
C LYS A 325 13.72 -21.27 -5.17
N TYR A 326 13.42 -20.00 -4.92
CA TYR A 326 14.36 -19.03 -4.37
C TYR A 326 14.13 -18.79 -2.88
N VAL A 327 12.87 -18.76 -2.44
CA VAL A 327 12.48 -18.44 -1.06
C VAL A 327 11.66 -19.60 -0.47
N PRO A 328 12.31 -20.69 -0.03
CA PRO A 328 11.61 -21.85 0.55
C PRO A 328 10.84 -21.52 1.84
N GLU A 329 11.17 -20.42 2.51
CA GLU A 329 10.49 -19.92 3.71
C GLU A 329 9.10 -19.32 3.43
N PHE A 330 8.79 -19.01 2.16
CA PHE A 330 7.48 -18.55 1.77
C PHE A 330 6.55 -19.75 1.53
N PRO A 331 5.48 -19.91 2.31
CA PRO A 331 4.68 -21.13 2.29
C PRO A 331 3.99 -21.32 0.94
N GLU A 332 3.79 -22.58 0.56
CA GLU A 332 2.92 -22.91 -0.56
C GLU A 332 1.50 -22.44 -0.27
N LYS A 333 0.85 -21.89 -1.29
CA LYS A 333 -0.47 -21.28 -1.15
C LYS A 333 -1.56 -22.22 -1.66
N VAL A 334 -2.68 -22.21 -0.95
CA VAL A 334 -3.91 -22.89 -1.35
C VAL A 334 -4.97 -21.82 -1.56
N TYR A 335 -5.72 -21.92 -2.66
CA TYR A 335 -6.85 -21.04 -2.95
C TYR A 335 -8.04 -21.94 -3.34
N GLU A 336 -9.17 -21.78 -2.64
CA GLU A 336 -10.38 -22.60 -2.84
C GLU A 336 -10.11 -24.13 -2.79
N GLY A 337 -9.19 -24.57 -1.93
CA GLY A 337 -8.83 -25.98 -1.75
C GLY A 337 -7.81 -26.52 -2.76
N GLU A 338 -7.42 -25.74 -3.77
CA GLU A 338 -6.39 -26.11 -4.75
C GLU A 338 -5.04 -25.49 -4.42
N LYS A 339 -3.96 -26.28 -4.55
CA LYS A 339 -2.60 -25.75 -4.49
C LYS A 339 -2.34 -24.84 -5.69
N VAL A 340 -1.91 -23.61 -5.41
CA VAL A 340 -1.63 -22.59 -6.44
C VAL A 340 -0.17 -22.15 -6.39
N THR A 341 0.36 -21.81 -7.55
CA THR A 341 1.75 -21.37 -7.71
C THR A 341 1.81 -19.86 -7.92
N ILE A 342 2.73 -19.21 -7.22
CA ILE A 342 3.09 -17.81 -7.45
C ILE A 342 4.47 -17.80 -8.10
N THR A 343 4.62 -17.02 -9.18
CA THR A 343 5.88 -16.86 -9.90
C THR A 343 6.40 -15.44 -9.78
N THR A 344 7.68 -15.22 -10.06
CA THR A 344 8.29 -13.88 -10.06
C THR A 344 7.60 -12.95 -11.07
N ARG A 345 7.21 -13.47 -12.23
CA ARG A 345 6.41 -12.73 -13.24
C ARG A 345 5.11 -12.20 -12.66
N MET A 346 4.42 -13.00 -11.86
CA MET A 346 3.18 -12.57 -11.20
C MET A 346 3.41 -11.51 -10.13
N LEU A 347 4.57 -11.53 -9.43
CA LEU A 347 4.91 -10.50 -8.45
C LEU A 347 5.15 -9.15 -9.11
N VAL A 348 6.00 -9.10 -10.15
CA VAL A 348 6.35 -7.84 -10.83
C VAL A 348 5.17 -7.21 -11.57
N SER A 349 4.15 -8.00 -11.91
CA SER A 349 2.92 -7.54 -12.58
C SER A 349 1.69 -7.47 -11.68
N HIS A 350 1.83 -7.62 -10.36
CA HIS A 350 0.73 -7.53 -9.37
C HIS A 350 -0.44 -8.51 -9.63
N LEU A 351 -0.10 -9.73 -10.03
CA LEU A 351 -1.06 -10.81 -10.30
C LEU A 351 -1.01 -11.94 -9.26
N SER A 352 -0.23 -11.79 -8.18
CA SER A 352 0.03 -12.88 -7.24
C SER A 352 -1.13 -13.21 -6.30
N GLY A 353 -2.11 -12.32 -6.16
CA GLY A 353 -3.17 -12.45 -5.16
C GLY A 353 -2.74 -12.10 -3.73
N ILE A 354 -1.48 -11.69 -3.53
CA ILE A 354 -0.98 -11.19 -2.25
C ILE A 354 -1.61 -9.83 -1.96
N ARG A 355 -2.15 -9.66 -0.75
CA ARG A 355 -2.80 -8.42 -0.34
C ARG A 355 -1.86 -7.22 -0.35
N HIS A 356 -2.46 -6.05 -0.27
CA HIS A 356 -1.74 -4.82 0.07
C HIS A 356 -1.83 -4.59 1.59
N TYR A 357 -2.00 -3.35 2.06
CA TYR A 357 -2.12 -3.07 3.50
C TYR A 357 -3.48 -3.44 4.09
N GLU A 358 -4.57 -3.39 3.31
CA GLU A 358 -5.90 -3.81 3.77
C GLU A 358 -5.98 -5.33 3.92
N LYS A 359 -6.44 -5.80 5.08
CA LYS A 359 -6.57 -7.23 5.42
C LYS A 359 -7.94 -7.79 5.06
N ASP A 360 -8.96 -6.93 5.03
CA ASP A 360 -10.32 -7.36 4.78
C ASP A 360 -10.58 -7.59 3.27
N ILE A 361 -10.71 -8.87 2.92
CA ILE A 361 -11.02 -9.31 1.56
C ILE A 361 -12.35 -8.72 1.06
N ALA A 362 -13.36 -8.59 1.94
CA ALA A 362 -14.69 -8.11 1.56
C ALA A 362 -14.63 -6.63 1.17
N LYS A 363 -13.91 -5.80 1.94
CA LYS A 363 -13.70 -4.38 1.60
C LYS A 363 -12.99 -4.23 0.27
N VAL A 364 -11.92 -4.98 0.03
CA VAL A 364 -11.18 -4.88 -1.24
C VAL A 364 -12.02 -5.34 -2.43
N LYS A 365 -12.85 -6.38 -2.28
CA LYS A 365 -13.80 -6.82 -3.30
C LYS A 365 -14.86 -5.75 -3.59
N GLU A 366 -15.47 -5.17 -2.55
CA GLU A 366 -16.47 -4.10 -2.69
C GLU A 366 -15.88 -2.86 -3.37
N GLU A 367 -14.66 -2.47 -3.02
CA GLU A 367 -13.96 -1.34 -3.63
C GLU A 367 -13.68 -1.59 -5.11
N LYS A 368 -13.20 -2.79 -5.47
CA LYS A 368 -13.03 -3.21 -6.87
C LYS A 368 -14.33 -3.17 -7.64
N GLU A 369 -15.43 -3.66 -7.07
CA GLU A 369 -16.74 -3.59 -7.70
C GLU A 369 -17.19 -2.15 -7.91
N LYS A 370 -16.92 -1.25 -6.95
CA LYS A 370 -17.16 0.20 -7.11
C LYS A 370 -16.29 0.79 -8.23
N VAL A 371 -15.01 0.40 -8.37
CA VAL A 371 -14.16 0.81 -9.53
C VAL A 371 -14.86 0.39 -10.82
N ASN A 372 -15.20 -0.89 -10.91
CA ASN A 372 -15.70 -1.51 -12.13
C ASN A 372 -17.06 -0.91 -12.53
N ARG A 373 -17.93 -0.58 -11.57
CA ARG A 373 -19.20 0.12 -11.81
C ARG A 373 -18.99 1.55 -12.30
N ALA A 374 -18.06 2.30 -11.70
CA ALA A 374 -17.73 3.66 -12.15
C ALA A 374 -17.12 3.70 -13.57
N LEU A 375 -16.29 2.71 -13.91
CA LEU A 375 -15.73 2.53 -15.25
C LEU A 375 -16.78 2.11 -16.28
N LYS A 376 -17.76 1.27 -15.90
CA LYS A 376 -18.89 0.91 -16.78
C LYS A 376 -19.81 2.10 -17.07
N LEU A 377 -20.10 2.93 -16.06
CA LEU A 377 -20.93 4.13 -16.21
C LEU A 377 -20.29 5.19 -17.11
N THR A 378 -18.96 5.31 -17.09
CA THR A 378 -18.22 6.21 -17.99
C THR A 378 -18.13 5.69 -19.42
N LYS A 379 -18.21 4.37 -19.65
CA LYS A 379 -18.38 3.75 -20.97
C LYS A 379 -19.77 4.02 -21.57
N SER A 380 -20.84 3.90 -20.77
CA SER A 380 -22.23 4.05 -21.27
C SER A 380 -22.64 5.47 -21.62
N HIS A 381 -21.92 6.50 -21.15
CA HIS A 381 -22.22 7.90 -21.47
C HIS A 381 -21.69 8.35 -22.84
N GLN A 382 -20.72 7.63 -23.43
CA GLN A 382 -20.19 7.95 -24.77
C GLN A 382 -20.98 7.28 -25.91
N ASP A 383 -21.57 6.10 -25.66
CA ASP A 383 -22.44 5.42 -26.64
C ASP A 383 -23.78 6.14 -26.87
N LYS A 384 -24.20 7.01 -25.94
CA LYS A 384 -25.42 7.84 -26.09
C LYS A 384 -25.18 9.12 -26.89
N GLU A 385 -23.99 9.71 -26.85
CA GLU A 385 -23.65 10.89 -27.68
C GLU A 385 -23.41 10.53 -29.15
N GLN A 386 -23.13 9.27 -29.47
CA GLN A 386 -23.06 8.78 -30.86
C GLN A 386 -24.44 8.43 -31.46
N LYS A 387 -25.46 8.13 -30.64
CA LYS A 387 -26.82 7.81 -31.14
C LYS A 387 -27.73 9.02 -31.33
N GLU A 388 -27.37 10.21 -30.85
CA GLU A 388 -28.15 11.45 -31.08
C GLU A 388 -27.70 12.26 -32.31
N LYS A 389 -26.68 11.80 -33.06
CA LYS A 389 -26.24 12.45 -34.31
C LYS A 389 -26.65 11.74 -35.61
N GLU A 390 -27.35 10.62 -35.54
CA GLU A 390 -27.97 9.95 -36.68
C GLU A 390 -29.49 9.90 -36.49
N GLY A 391 -30.16 11.01 -36.78
CA GLY A 391 -31.62 11.07 -36.69
C GLY A 391 -32.19 12.48 -36.67
N LYS A 392 -31.91 13.29 -37.68
CA LYS A 392 -32.72 14.50 -37.96
C LYS A 392 -33.49 14.29 -39.25
N GLY A 393 -34.80 14.07 -39.11
CA GLY A 393 -35.79 14.17 -40.17
C GLY A 393 -37.15 14.51 -39.57
N ILE A 394 -37.54 15.80 -39.69
CA ILE A 394 -38.90 16.34 -39.94
C ILE A 394 -40.00 15.89 -38.93
N GLU A 395 -40.69 16.72 -38.15
CA GLU A 395 -41.71 17.72 -38.55
C GLU A 395 -42.28 18.45 -37.29
N LYS A 396 -42.95 19.59 -37.50
CA LYS A 396 -43.54 20.49 -36.48
C LYS A 396 -44.88 19.98 -35.93
N THR A 397 -45.21 20.25 -34.65
CA THR A 397 -46.50 20.86 -34.22
C THR A 397 -46.55 21.22 -32.73
N ASP A 398 -47.37 22.23 -32.43
CA ASP A 398 -47.59 22.94 -31.16
C ASP A 398 -48.40 22.18 -30.08
N CYS A 399 -48.33 22.78 -28.88
CA CYS A 399 -49.35 22.92 -27.82
C CYS A 399 -49.25 22.09 -26.51
N VAL A 400 -48.90 22.83 -25.45
CA VAL A 400 -49.55 22.96 -24.11
C VAL A 400 -49.71 21.70 -23.24
N LYS A 401 -49.03 21.70 -22.08
CA LYS A 401 -49.62 21.34 -20.77
C LYS A 401 -48.75 21.75 -19.56
N GLN A 402 -49.34 22.63 -18.75
CA GLN A 402 -49.43 22.66 -17.28
C GLN A 402 -48.19 22.43 -16.39
N LYS A 403 -47.93 23.48 -15.59
CA LYS A 403 -47.19 23.51 -14.32
C LYS A 403 -47.48 22.32 -13.41
N LYS A 404 -46.43 21.73 -12.84
CA LYS A 404 -46.35 21.34 -11.42
C LYS A 404 -44.92 21.57 -10.92
N GLU A 405 -44.84 22.18 -9.75
CA GLU A 405 -43.64 22.55 -9.01
C GLU A 405 -42.79 21.32 -8.66
N HIS A 406 -41.48 21.44 -8.82
CA HIS A 406 -40.51 20.71 -8.02
C HIS A 406 -39.19 21.48 -7.98
N ASP A 407 -38.75 21.82 -6.77
CA ASP A 407 -37.49 22.47 -6.43
C ASP A 407 -36.30 21.85 -7.18
N SER A 408 -35.61 22.68 -7.97
CA SER A 408 -34.32 22.35 -8.56
C SER A 408 -33.21 22.93 -7.69
N GLN A 409 -32.76 22.16 -6.69
CA GLN A 409 -31.41 22.33 -6.16
C GLN A 409 -30.41 21.88 -7.23
N THR A 410 -29.82 22.87 -7.90
CA THR A 410 -28.71 22.70 -8.83
C THR A 410 -27.48 22.26 -8.04
N LYS A 411 -27.25 20.94 -7.96
CA LYS A 411 -25.99 20.38 -7.47
C LYS A 411 -24.85 20.81 -8.39
N SER A 412 -24.07 21.80 -7.95
CA SER A 412 -22.76 22.09 -8.52
C SER A 412 -21.87 20.85 -8.34
N ARG A 413 -21.22 20.46 -9.43
CA ARG A 413 -20.29 19.33 -9.48
C ARG A 413 -18.99 19.75 -8.79
N ASN A 414 -18.89 19.55 -7.48
CA ASN A 414 -17.60 19.50 -6.82
C ASN A 414 -16.89 18.19 -7.20
N SER A 415 -15.75 18.33 -7.86
CA SER A 415 -14.80 17.27 -8.19
C SER A 415 -14.33 16.57 -6.91
N LYS A 416 -14.65 15.29 -6.78
CA LYS A 416 -14.19 14.46 -5.65
C LYS A 416 -12.66 14.27 -5.69
N PRO A 417 -11.96 14.28 -4.55
CA PRO A 417 -10.55 13.97 -4.45
C PRO A 417 -10.27 12.48 -4.75
N GLY A 418 -9.05 12.20 -5.22
CA GLY A 418 -8.62 10.92 -5.78
C GLY A 418 -8.58 9.76 -4.79
N ARG A 419 -8.62 8.55 -5.34
CA ARG A 419 -8.78 7.26 -4.64
C ARG A 419 -7.62 6.84 -3.72
N ASN A 420 -6.52 7.60 -3.67
CA ASN A 420 -5.29 7.23 -2.97
C ASN A 420 -5.30 7.52 -1.45
N ASP A 421 -6.29 8.27 -0.94
CA ASP A 421 -6.23 8.73 0.45
C ASP A 421 -6.46 7.64 1.51
N LYS A 422 -7.05 6.49 1.14
CA LYS A 422 -7.37 5.40 2.09
C LYS A 422 -6.20 4.48 2.44
N GLU A 423 -5.14 4.45 1.62
CA GLU A 423 -3.92 3.68 1.93
C GLU A 423 -3.26 4.22 3.21
N PHE A 424 -3.34 5.55 3.40
CA PHE A 424 -2.81 6.29 4.55
C PHE A 424 -3.62 6.13 5.83
N GLU A 425 -4.66 5.29 5.85
CA GLU A 425 -5.45 5.00 7.06
C GLU A 425 -5.06 3.67 7.71
N GLN A 426 -4.23 2.86 7.03
CA GLN A 426 -3.90 1.51 7.45
C GLN A 426 -2.68 1.48 8.38
N GLU A 427 -2.76 0.79 9.52
CA GLU A 427 -1.69 0.74 10.52
C GLU A 427 -0.37 0.19 9.97
N GLU A 428 -0.43 -0.83 9.12
CA GLU A 428 0.75 -1.44 8.49
C GLU A 428 1.49 -0.48 7.53
N TYR A 429 0.82 0.59 7.08
CA TYR A 429 1.47 1.66 6.32
C TYR A 429 2.46 2.46 7.18
N TYR A 430 2.20 2.54 8.48
CA TYR A 430 2.95 3.30 9.48
C TYR A 430 3.77 2.43 10.44
N LEU A 431 4.20 1.24 9.99
CA LEU A 431 5.08 0.39 10.77
C LEU A 431 6.33 1.15 11.21
N LYS A 432 6.71 0.96 12.48
CA LYS A 432 7.90 1.55 13.11
C LYS A 432 8.94 0.50 13.48
N GLU A 433 8.59 -0.77 13.36
CA GLU A 433 9.47 -1.89 13.63
C GLU A 433 10.52 -2.01 12.52
N LYS A 434 11.78 -2.11 12.92
CA LYS A 434 12.90 -2.34 12.03
C LYS A 434 13.06 -3.84 11.79
N PHE A 435 13.28 -4.23 10.54
CA PHE A 435 13.51 -5.60 10.12
C PHE A 435 14.97 -5.78 9.73
N GLU A 436 15.65 -6.77 10.32
CA GLU A 436 17.08 -7.02 10.09
C GLU A 436 17.35 -7.63 8.72
N SER A 437 16.35 -8.27 8.12
CA SER A 437 16.46 -8.88 6.78
C SER A 437 15.15 -8.83 6.00
N VAL A 438 15.26 -8.90 4.68
CA VAL A 438 14.09 -8.98 3.77
C VAL A 438 13.32 -10.30 3.91
N ILE A 439 13.92 -11.33 4.50
CA ILE A 439 13.27 -12.61 4.78
C ILE A 439 12.43 -12.51 6.05
N GLU A 440 12.92 -11.79 7.05
CA GLU A 440 12.19 -11.56 8.29
C GLU A 440 10.90 -10.77 8.04
N SER A 441 10.94 -9.75 7.18
CA SER A 441 9.77 -8.95 6.83
C SER A 441 8.64 -9.74 6.17
N LEU A 442 8.93 -10.94 5.63
CA LEU A 442 7.89 -11.82 5.12
C LEU A 442 6.93 -12.28 6.23
N LYS A 443 7.35 -12.30 7.51
CA LYS A 443 6.49 -12.68 8.64
C LYS A 443 5.20 -11.85 8.71
N ILE A 444 5.21 -10.62 8.19
CA ILE A 444 4.06 -9.70 8.18
C ILE A 444 2.88 -10.28 7.40
N PHE A 445 3.12 -10.97 6.28
CA PHE A 445 2.06 -11.38 5.36
C PHE A 445 2.18 -12.79 4.80
N LYS A 446 3.29 -13.51 5.05
CA LYS A 446 3.55 -14.82 4.41
C LYS A 446 2.48 -15.86 4.70
N ASN A 447 1.76 -15.75 5.83
CA ASN A 447 0.71 -16.68 6.22
C ASN A 447 -0.69 -16.25 5.78
N ASP A 448 -0.84 -15.07 5.19
CA ASP A 448 -2.15 -14.53 4.84
C ASP A 448 -2.77 -15.27 3.64
N PRO A 449 -4.10 -15.40 3.60
CA PRO A 449 -4.78 -15.99 2.45
C PRO A 449 -4.62 -15.10 1.21
N LEU A 450 -4.65 -15.73 0.03
CA LEU A 450 -4.67 -14.99 -1.23
C LEU A 450 -6.07 -14.44 -1.49
N PHE A 451 -6.14 -13.22 -2.03
CA PHE A 451 -7.41 -12.55 -2.31
C PHE A 451 -8.10 -13.11 -3.56
N PHE A 452 -7.33 -13.69 -4.47
CA PHE A 452 -7.77 -14.35 -5.70
C PHE A 452 -6.71 -15.33 -6.20
N LYS A 453 -7.10 -16.24 -7.11
CA LYS A 453 -6.18 -17.20 -7.75
C LYS A 453 -5.05 -16.47 -8.49
N PRO A 454 -3.75 -16.80 -8.27
CA PRO A 454 -2.65 -16.15 -8.96
C PRO A 454 -2.83 -16.13 -10.49
N GLY A 455 -2.53 -15.01 -11.13
CA GLY A 455 -2.72 -14.78 -12.56
C GLY A 455 -4.13 -14.36 -12.98
N SER A 456 -5.15 -14.47 -12.11
CA SER A 456 -6.54 -14.23 -12.49
C SER A 456 -6.97 -12.76 -12.47
N GLN A 457 -6.43 -11.96 -11.54
CA GLN A 457 -6.81 -10.55 -11.37
C GLN A 457 -5.59 -9.68 -11.07
N PHE A 458 -5.74 -8.38 -11.32
CA PHE A 458 -4.76 -7.36 -10.95
C PHE A 458 -5.07 -6.81 -9.54
N LEU A 459 -4.09 -6.78 -8.64
CA LEU A 459 -4.15 -6.09 -7.35
C LEU A 459 -2.76 -5.59 -6.98
N TYR A 460 -2.58 -4.28 -7.02
CA TYR A 460 -1.33 -3.64 -6.65
C TYR A 460 -0.92 -4.00 -5.22
N SER A 461 0.27 -4.54 -5.04
CA SER A 461 0.77 -5.01 -3.73
C SER A 461 2.24 -4.65 -3.52
N THR A 462 2.49 -3.82 -2.51
CA THR A 462 3.85 -3.59 -1.99
C THR A 462 4.44 -4.84 -1.35
N TYR A 463 3.63 -5.68 -0.68
CA TYR A 463 4.11 -6.95 -0.11
C TYR A 463 4.55 -7.96 -1.17
N GLY A 464 3.94 -7.93 -2.37
CA GLY A 464 4.46 -8.68 -3.52
C GLY A 464 5.90 -8.30 -3.86
N PHE A 465 6.25 -7.01 -3.75
CA PHE A 465 7.62 -6.53 -3.93
C PHE A 465 8.52 -6.80 -2.71
N THR A 466 7.98 -6.87 -1.49
CA THR A 466 8.72 -7.38 -0.33
C THR A 466 9.15 -8.84 -0.53
N LEU A 467 8.27 -9.70 -1.06
CA LEU A 467 8.67 -11.06 -1.45
C LEU A 467 9.70 -11.04 -2.58
N LEU A 468 9.55 -10.13 -3.53
CA LEU A 468 10.51 -9.96 -4.63
C LEU A 468 11.92 -9.60 -4.15
N SER A 469 12.07 -8.79 -3.09
CA SER A 469 13.40 -8.53 -2.50
C SER A 469 14.07 -9.81 -1.99
N ALA A 470 13.33 -10.71 -1.35
CA ALA A 470 13.88 -12.00 -0.92
C ALA A 470 14.25 -12.89 -2.11
N VAL A 471 13.47 -12.87 -3.20
CA VAL A 471 13.80 -13.57 -4.44
C VAL A 471 15.11 -13.03 -5.04
N VAL A 472 15.28 -11.71 -5.12
CA VAL A 472 16.49 -11.06 -5.63
C VAL A 472 17.71 -11.39 -4.77
N GLU A 473 17.58 -11.33 -3.44
CA GLU A 473 18.64 -11.69 -2.48
C GLU A 473 19.12 -13.13 -2.72
N ARG A 474 18.19 -14.08 -2.80
CA ARG A 474 18.49 -15.50 -2.97
C ARG A 474 19.03 -15.83 -4.36
N ALA A 475 18.48 -15.22 -5.41
CA ALA A 475 18.95 -15.44 -6.78
C ALA A 475 20.31 -14.80 -7.07
N SER A 476 20.62 -13.67 -6.44
CA SER A 476 21.92 -12.99 -6.59
C SER A 476 23.03 -13.59 -5.71
N GLY A 477 22.66 -14.26 -4.61
CA GLY A 477 23.60 -14.75 -3.59
C GLY A 477 24.19 -13.62 -2.72
N GLN A 478 23.62 -12.42 -2.78
CA GLN A 478 24.05 -11.22 -2.04
C GLN A 478 22.86 -10.65 -1.28
N LYS A 479 23.10 -9.97 -0.15
CA LYS A 479 22.05 -9.22 0.54
C LYS A 479 21.36 -8.27 -0.43
N PHE A 480 20.03 -8.18 -0.37
CA PHE A 480 19.23 -7.36 -1.28
C PHE A 480 19.75 -5.91 -1.33
N THR A 481 20.00 -5.33 -0.15
CA THR A 481 20.51 -3.97 0.01
C THR A 481 21.82 -3.74 -0.72
N ASP A 482 22.76 -4.68 -0.57
CA ASP A 482 24.11 -4.57 -1.13
C ASP A 482 24.08 -4.72 -2.65
N TYR A 483 23.24 -5.63 -3.15
CA TYR A 483 23.02 -5.83 -4.58
C TYR A 483 22.41 -4.58 -5.24
N MET A 484 21.42 -3.96 -4.58
CA MET A 484 20.81 -2.72 -5.06
C MET A 484 21.79 -1.55 -5.05
N LEU A 485 22.56 -1.36 -3.97
CA LEU A 485 23.61 -0.33 -3.91
C LEU A 485 24.73 -0.55 -4.92
N LYS A 486 25.06 -1.81 -5.25
CA LYS A 486 25.96 -2.14 -6.35
C LYS A 486 25.36 -1.70 -7.69
N MET A 487 24.10 -2.04 -7.97
CA MET A 487 23.42 -1.64 -9.20
C MET A 487 23.35 -0.11 -9.34
N PHE A 488 23.06 0.62 -8.26
CA PHE A 488 23.05 2.09 -8.29
C PHE A 488 24.42 2.66 -8.64
N ARG A 489 25.50 2.12 -8.08
CA ARG A 489 26.87 2.50 -8.46
C ARG A 489 27.19 2.17 -9.92
N ASP A 490 26.77 1.01 -10.42
CA ASP A 490 26.95 0.61 -11.81
C ASP A 490 26.22 1.55 -12.79
N LEU A 491 25.15 2.21 -12.35
CA LEU A 491 24.36 3.20 -13.10
C LEU A 491 24.75 4.66 -12.80
N ASP A 492 25.81 4.89 -12.03
CA ASP A 492 26.26 6.21 -11.57
C ASP A 492 25.19 7.00 -10.77
N MET A 493 24.32 6.28 -10.06
CA MET A 493 23.30 6.80 -9.16
C MET A 493 23.83 6.90 -7.73
N LEU A 494 24.80 7.79 -7.50
CA LEU A 494 25.57 7.85 -6.26
C LEU A 494 24.81 8.47 -5.08
N SER A 495 23.70 9.16 -5.34
CA SER A 495 22.83 9.77 -4.31
C SER A 495 21.63 8.89 -3.95
N THR A 496 21.46 7.76 -4.65
CA THR A 496 20.35 6.83 -4.42
C THR A 496 20.72 5.85 -3.32
N VAL A 497 19.93 5.85 -2.25
CA VAL A 497 20.23 5.11 -1.02
C VAL A 497 18.96 4.50 -0.42
N LEU A 498 19.13 3.65 0.60
CA LEU A 498 18.03 3.12 1.41
C LEU A 498 17.46 4.24 2.29
N ASP A 499 16.14 4.24 2.52
CA ASP A 499 15.48 5.11 3.49
C ASP A 499 15.67 4.58 4.91
N ASP A 500 16.94 4.46 5.33
CA ASP A 500 17.36 4.03 6.65
C ASP A 500 17.39 5.22 7.61
N ASN A 501 16.84 5.03 8.82
CA ASN A 501 16.82 6.06 9.84
C ASN A 501 18.16 6.17 10.59
N GLU A 502 18.94 5.10 10.69
CA GLU A 502 20.22 5.10 11.40
C GLU A 502 21.35 5.69 10.57
N ALA A 503 21.30 5.51 9.25
CA ALA A 503 22.32 6.03 8.34
C ALA A 503 22.29 7.57 8.27
N MET A 504 23.48 8.18 8.28
CA MET A 504 23.60 9.61 7.96
C MET A 504 23.49 9.81 6.46
N ILE A 505 22.43 10.51 6.03
CA ILE A 505 22.16 10.78 4.62
C ILE A 505 22.25 12.29 4.40
N TYR A 506 23.29 12.72 3.69
CA TYR A 506 23.49 14.12 3.35
C TYR A 506 22.36 14.64 2.44
N ASN A 507 21.97 15.89 2.61
CA ASN A 507 20.88 16.54 1.86
C ASN A 507 19.50 15.85 1.97
N ARG A 508 19.28 14.98 2.97
CA ARG A 508 17.97 14.36 3.21
C ARG A 508 16.93 15.40 3.60
N ALA A 509 15.82 15.43 2.87
CA ALA A 509 14.68 16.29 3.19
C ALA A 509 13.84 15.75 4.36
N ARG A 510 13.20 16.66 5.09
CA ARG A 510 12.09 16.36 6.01
C ARG A 510 10.82 16.12 5.22
N CYS A 511 9.97 15.24 5.75
CA CYS A 511 8.71 14.83 5.12
C CYS A 511 7.52 15.45 5.86
N TYR A 512 6.51 15.89 5.13
CA TYR A 512 5.37 16.62 5.69
C TYR A 512 4.02 16.04 5.29
N VAL A 513 3.01 16.27 6.15
CA VAL A 513 1.63 15.87 5.93
C VAL A 513 0.68 16.96 6.38
N TYR A 514 -0.51 17.03 5.78
CA TYR A 514 -1.61 17.79 6.36
C TYR A 514 -2.31 16.98 7.43
N ASN A 515 -2.44 17.54 8.64
CA ASN A 515 -3.28 16.92 9.67
C ASN A 515 -4.78 17.14 9.37
N LYS A 516 -5.65 16.51 10.17
CA LYS A 516 -7.12 16.64 10.05
C LYS A 516 -7.65 18.08 10.14
N LYS A 517 -6.84 19.04 10.60
CA LYS A 517 -7.17 20.47 10.69
C LYS A 517 -6.64 21.28 9.50
N GLY A 518 -6.13 20.63 8.45
CA GLY A 518 -5.53 21.29 7.28
C GLY A 518 -4.22 22.01 7.57
N ARG A 519 -3.54 21.72 8.70
CA ARG A 519 -2.24 22.32 9.01
C ARG A 519 -1.11 21.41 8.58
N LEU A 520 -0.11 22.00 7.94
CA LEU A 520 1.15 21.34 7.61
C LEU A 520 1.86 20.93 8.91
N VAL A 521 2.19 19.65 9.04
CA VAL A 521 2.92 19.09 10.18
C VAL A 521 3.98 18.10 9.70
N ASN A 522 4.96 17.82 10.56
CA ASN A 522 5.91 16.74 10.32
C ASN A 522 5.17 15.41 10.09
N ALA A 523 5.62 14.67 9.08
CA ALA A 523 5.15 13.33 8.83
C ALA A 523 5.52 12.40 10.01
N PRO A 524 4.65 11.45 10.39
CA PRO A 524 4.99 10.50 11.42
C PRO A 524 6.18 9.63 11.00
N TYR A 525 6.98 9.23 11.99
CA TYR A 525 8.07 8.27 11.76
C TYR A 525 7.51 6.94 11.26
N VAL A 526 8.17 6.41 10.23
CA VAL A 526 7.94 5.06 9.69
C VAL A 526 9.27 4.41 9.37
N ASP A 527 9.32 3.10 9.57
CA ASP A 527 10.43 2.26 9.18
C ASP A 527 10.08 1.53 7.86
N ASN A 528 10.91 1.75 6.84
CA ASN A 528 10.67 1.22 5.50
C ASN A 528 11.45 -0.07 5.21
N SER A 529 12.13 -0.65 6.21
CA SER A 529 12.98 -1.84 6.05
C SER A 529 12.26 -3.07 5.52
N TYR A 530 10.98 -3.22 5.83
CA TYR A 530 10.16 -4.30 5.29
C TYR A 530 9.84 -4.15 3.79
N LYS A 531 9.99 -2.95 3.21
CA LYS A 531 9.54 -2.63 1.85
C LYS A 531 10.59 -1.92 1.00
N TRP A 532 11.88 -2.17 1.22
CA TRP A 532 12.94 -1.60 0.38
C TRP A 532 12.64 -1.72 -1.12
N ALA A 533 12.35 -2.94 -1.59
CA ALA A 533 11.98 -3.19 -2.99
C ALA A 533 10.71 -2.48 -3.46
N GLY A 534 9.75 -2.25 -2.55
CA GLY A 534 8.43 -1.75 -2.88
C GLY A 534 8.27 -0.24 -2.76
N GLY A 535 9.09 0.43 -1.94
CA GLY A 535 8.90 1.85 -1.68
C GLY A 535 9.92 2.53 -0.76
N GLY A 536 11.06 1.89 -0.48
CA GLY A 536 11.94 2.31 0.59
C GLY A 536 13.28 2.91 0.15
N PHE A 537 13.42 3.37 -1.08
CA PHE A 537 14.61 4.13 -1.49
C PHE A 537 14.39 5.64 -1.42
N LEU A 538 15.50 6.35 -1.24
CA LEU A 538 15.63 7.79 -1.42
C LEU A 538 16.48 8.06 -2.68
N SER A 539 16.23 9.17 -3.36
CA SER A 539 17.03 9.58 -4.53
C SER A 539 16.98 11.10 -4.72
N SER A 540 17.90 11.60 -5.55
CA SER A 540 17.81 12.91 -6.21
C SER A 540 17.12 12.79 -7.57
N VAL A 541 16.74 13.93 -8.16
CA VAL A 541 16.20 13.97 -9.54
C VAL A 541 17.26 13.59 -10.58
N GLY A 542 18.51 14.03 -10.41
CA GLY A 542 19.60 13.69 -11.33
C GLY A 542 19.86 12.19 -11.46
N ASP A 543 19.85 11.46 -10.34
CA ASP A 543 20.00 10.00 -10.34
C ASP A 543 18.84 9.29 -11.05
N LEU A 544 17.59 9.74 -10.84
CA LEU A 544 16.43 9.18 -11.53
C LEU A 544 16.45 9.47 -13.04
N LEU A 545 16.99 10.62 -13.46
CA LEU A 545 17.20 10.92 -14.88
C LEU A 545 18.25 9.98 -15.49
N LYS A 546 19.36 9.70 -14.79
CA LYS A 546 20.36 8.69 -15.23
C LYS A 546 19.72 7.31 -15.37
N PHE A 547 18.95 6.87 -14.39
CA PHE A 547 18.21 5.61 -14.43
C PHE A 547 17.28 5.53 -15.65
N GLY A 548 16.46 6.57 -15.85
CA GLY A 548 15.56 6.65 -16.99
C GLY A 548 16.30 6.62 -18.32
N ASN A 549 17.41 7.36 -18.43
CA ASN A 549 18.23 7.43 -19.65
C ASN A 549 18.86 6.07 -19.96
N ALA A 550 19.33 5.33 -18.94
CA ALA A 550 19.87 3.99 -19.11
C ALA A 550 18.82 2.98 -19.64
N LEU A 551 17.58 3.07 -19.14
CA LEU A 551 16.45 2.27 -19.65
C LEU A 551 16.07 2.64 -21.08
N LEU A 552 15.91 3.94 -21.35
CA LEU A 552 15.57 4.43 -22.68
C LEU A 552 16.64 4.04 -23.71
N TYR A 553 17.91 4.16 -23.34
CA TYR A 553 19.05 3.71 -24.16
C TYR A 553 18.96 2.21 -24.44
N SER A 554 18.76 1.40 -23.38
CA SER A 554 18.69 -0.05 -23.51
C SER A 554 17.52 -0.50 -24.40
N TYR A 555 16.35 0.14 -24.26
CA TYR A 555 15.17 -0.11 -25.11
C TYR A 555 15.46 0.19 -26.59
N GLN A 556 16.15 1.29 -26.87
CA GLN A 556 16.41 1.76 -28.23
C GLN A 556 17.64 1.16 -28.88
N ALA A 557 18.62 0.68 -28.12
CA ALA A 557 19.88 0.16 -28.66
C ALA A 557 19.69 -0.96 -29.69
N GLY A 558 18.60 -1.72 -29.61
CA GLY A 558 18.23 -2.76 -30.60
C GLY A 558 17.59 -2.23 -31.88
N GLN A 559 17.14 -0.97 -31.89
CA GLN A 559 16.47 -0.31 -33.01
C GLN A 559 17.47 0.47 -33.90
N PHE A 560 18.65 0.81 -33.40
CA PHE A 560 19.70 1.49 -34.15
C PHE A 560 20.69 0.51 -34.79
N LYS A 561 21.01 0.69 -36.08
CA LYS A 561 22.08 -0.07 -36.74
C LYS A 561 23.44 0.41 -36.23
N ASN A 562 24.19 -0.45 -35.54
CA ASN A 562 25.56 -0.15 -35.07
C ASN A 562 26.57 -0.16 -36.23
N ARG A 563 26.40 0.73 -37.22
CA ARG A 563 27.19 0.77 -38.46
C ARG A 563 28.69 0.99 -38.24
N ASN A 564 29.08 1.60 -37.11
CA ASN A 564 30.46 2.03 -36.84
C ASN A 564 31.05 1.45 -35.53
N GLY A 565 30.38 0.50 -34.86
CA GLY A 565 30.84 -0.05 -33.58
C GLY A 565 30.89 0.95 -32.41
N LYS A 566 30.26 2.12 -32.54
CA LYS A 566 30.32 3.23 -31.56
C LYS A 566 29.30 3.12 -30.42
N LEU A 567 28.28 2.26 -30.56
CA LEU A 567 27.27 2.11 -29.52
C LEU A 567 27.78 1.14 -28.43
N LEU A 568 27.68 1.59 -27.18
CA LEU A 568 27.94 0.76 -26.00
C LEU A 568 26.81 -0.27 -25.83
N PRO A 569 27.08 -1.43 -25.21
CA PRO A 569 26.00 -2.29 -24.77
C PRO A 569 25.14 -1.55 -23.74
N GLY A 570 23.81 -1.63 -23.90
CA GLY A 570 22.88 -1.17 -22.86
C GLY A 570 23.06 -1.95 -21.57
N TYR A 571 22.62 -1.36 -20.45
CA TYR A 571 22.69 -2.03 -19.15
C TYR A 571 21.86 -3.33 -19.12
N LEU A 572 20.73 -3.31 -19.83
CA LEU A 572 19.91 -4.47 -20.21
C LEU A 572 19.88 -4.63 -21.72
N LYS A 573 19.54 -5.83 -22.19
CA LYS A 573 19.26 -6.13 -23.59
C LYS A 573 17.95 -5.44 -24.03
N PRO A 574 17.87 -4.98 -25.30
CA PRO A 574 16.67 -4.31 -25.82
C PRO A 574 15.38 -5.14 -25.71
N GLY A 575 15.47 -6.44 -26.00
CA GLY A 575 14.32 -7.36 -25.89
C GLY A 575 13.80 -7.51 -24.46
N THR A 576 14.67 -7.38 -23.46
CA THR A 576 14.31 -7.43 -22.04
C THR A 576 13.51 -6.21 -21.64
N VAL A 577 13.95 -5.00 -22.01
CA VAL A 577 13.23 -3.77 -21.69
C VAL A 577 11.90 -3.69 -22.44
N ALA A 578 11.85 -4.12 -23.71
CA ALA A 578 10.60 -4.21 -24.46
C ALA A 578 9.58 -5.13 -23.77
N MET A 579 10.03 -6.24 -23.20
CA MET A 579 9.18 -7.15 -22.44
C MET A 579 8.76 -6.61 -21.08
N MET A 580 9.64 -5.87 -20.39
CA MET A 580 9.29 -5.16 -19.16
C MET A 580 8.18 -4.13 -19.38
N TRP A 581 8.19 -3.46 -20.53
CA TRP A 581 7.18 -2.47 -20.92
C TRP A 581 6.01 -3.06 -21.71
N THR A 582 5.95 -4.38 -21.90
CA THR A 582 4.79 -5.02 -22.51
C THR A 582 3.64 -5.03 -21.50
N PRO A 583 2.51 -4.36 -21.77
CA PRO A 583 1.44 -4.32 -20.79
C PRO A 583 0.72 -5.65 -20.65
N VAL A 584 0.36 -5.97 -19.42
CA VAL A 584 -0.32 -7.21 -19.08
C VAL A 584 -1.83 -7.01 -19.30
N PRO A 585 -2.51 -7.94 -20.01
CA PRO A 585 -3.95 -7.84 -20.21
C PRO A 585 -4.74 -7.78 -18.90
N LYS A 586 -5.86 -7.05 -18.90
CA LYS A 586 -6.78 -6.91 -17.75
C LYS A 586 -6.14 -6.28 -16.49
N THR A 587 -5.01 -5.59 -16.66
CA THR A 587 -4.47 -4.69 -15.66
C THR A 587 -4.95 -3.26 -15.95
N GLU A 588 -5.05 -2.45 -14.91
CA GLU A 588 -5.56 -1.09 -15.00
C GLU A 588 -4.64 -0.16 -14.21
N VAL A 589 -4.49 1.07 -14.71
CA VAL A 589 -3.76 2.13 -14.02
C VAL A 589 -4.78 3.18 -13.59
N SER A 590 -4.64 3.69 -12.36
CA SER A 590 -5.67 4.55 -11.75
C SER A 590 -5.81 5.93 -12.39
N TRP A 591 -4.77 6.43 -13.07
CA TRP A 591 -4.69 7.82 -13.51
C TRP A 591 -4.77 8.02 -15.03
N ASP A 592 -4.46 7.00 -15.84
CA ASP A 592 -4.65 7.04 -17.31
C ASP A 592 -5.54 5.87 -17.73
N ARG A 593 -6.66 6.17 -18.40
CA ARG A 593 -7.64 5.17 -18.86
C ARG A 593 -7.08 4.22 -19.90
N ASP A 594 -6.09 4.67 -20.66
CA ASP A 594 -5.43 3.88 -21.70
C ASP A 594 -4.16 3.19 -21.16
N GLY A 595 -3.80 3.49 -19.91
CA GLY A 595 -2.68 2.90 -19.19
C GLY A 595 -2.99 1.51 -18.66
N LYS A 596 -2.09 0.58 -18.93
CA LYS A 596 -2.08 -0.77 -18.37
C LYS A 596 -0.82 -0.95 -17.55
N TYR A 597 -0.86 -1.90 -16.63
CA TYR A 597 0.32 -2.25 -15.85
C TYR A 597 1.15 -3.32 -16.59
N ALA A 598 2.46 -3.13 -16.61
CA ALA A 598 3.45 -4.03 -17.18
C ALA A 598 4.28 -4.66 -16.04
N MET A 599 5.56 -4.95 -16.24
CA MET A 599 6.42 -5.42 -15.14
C MET A 599 6.96 -4.24 -14.35
N ALA A 600 6.33 -3.89 -13.23
CA ALA A 600 6.68 -2.74 -12.38
C ALA A 600 6.60 -1.35 -13.07
N TRP A 601 5.85 -1.24 -14.17
CA TRP A 601 5.66 0.00 -14.92
C TRP A 601 4.19 0.19 -15.28
N ALA A 602 3.68 1.40 -15.23
CA ALA A 602 2.49 1.78 -15.98
C ALA A 602 2.91 2.11 -17.41
N VAL A 603 2.23 1.54 -18.40
CA VAL A 603 2.56 1.74 -19.81
C VAL A 603 1.29 2.09 -20.57
N VAL A 604 1.38 3.16 -21.35
CA VAL A 604 0.40 3.48 -22.38
C VAL A 604 0.98 3.00 -23.70
N GLU A 605 0.30 2.05 -24.33
CA GLU A 605 0.64 1.61 -25.69
C GLU A 605 0.24 2.67 -26.71
N LYS A 606 0.90 2.62 -27.87
CA LYS A 606 0.44 3.33 -29.04
C LYS A 606 -0.80 2.60 -29.58
N ASN A 607 -1.98 3.21 -29.43
CA ASN A 607 -3.21 2.71 -30.02
C ASN A 607 -3.80 3.76 -30.95
N GLN A 608 -4.07 3.37 -32.19
CA GLN A 608 -4.99 4.07 -33.10
C GLN A 608 -6.19 3.14 -33.32
N GLN A 609 -7.15 3.13 -32.39
CA GLN A 609 -8.35 2.30 -32.55
C GLN A 609 -9.37 2.91 -33.51
N TYR A 610 -9.38 4.24 -33.68
CA TYR A 610 -10.31 4.94 -34.56
C TYR A 610 -9.58 6.03 -35.35
N GLY A 611 -9.91 6.17 -36.64
CA GLY A 611 -9.17 6.96 -37.62
C GLY A 611 -9.14 8.48 -37.43
N CYS A 612 -9.75 9.03 -36.38
CA CYS A 612 -9.78 10.48 -36.16
C CYS A 612 -9.81 10.79 -34.65
N CYS A 613 -8.95 11.71 -34.19
CA CYS A 613 -9.14 12.58 -33.01
C CYS A 613 -8.40 12.31 -31.68
N ARG A 614 -7.65 11.22 -31.43
CA ARG A 614 -6.75 11.16 -30.25
C ARG A 614 -5.37 10.62 -30.60
N GLN A 615 -4.40 11.51 -30.73
CA GLN A 615 -2.99 11.14 -30.89
C GLN A 615 -2.46 10.58 -29.57
N GLN A 616 -2.54 9.25 -29.42
CA GLN A 616 -2.01 8.54 -28.26
C GLN A 616 -0.54 8.16 -28.52
N ARG A 617 0.35 8.64 -27.64
CA ARG A 617 1.77 8.32 -27.70
C ARG A 617 2.16 7.31 -26.66
N HIS A 618 3.09 6.45 -27.04
CA HIS A 618 3.68 5.49 -26.13
C HIS A 618 4.51 6.19 -25.07
N TYR A 619 4.29 5.85 -23.80
CA TYR A 619 5.15 6.24 -22.69
C TYR A 619 5.07 5.19 -21.57
N ALA A 620 6.13 5.14 -20.76
CA ALA A 620 6.21 4.32 -19.56
C ALA A 620 6.38 5.24 -18.34
N SER A 621 5.68 4.98 -17.25
CA SER A 621 5.81 5.78 -16.04
C SER A 621 5.52 4.98 -14.77
N HIS A 622 5.84 5.58 -13.63
CA HIS A 622 5.43 5.06 -12.33
C HIS A 622 5.27 6.19 -11.32
N THR A 623 4.21 6.13 -10.52
CA THR A 623 3.98 7.02 -9.38
C THR A 623 4.58 6.47 -8.10
N GLY A 624 4.90 7.36 -7.17
CA GLY A 624 5.26 7.01 -5.81
C GLY A 624 4.39 7.76 -4.80
N GLY A 625 3.82 7.04 -3.84
CA GLY A 625 3.26 7.60 -2.62
C GLY A 625 3.92 6.92 -1.41
N ALA A 626 4.41 7.73 -0.47
CA ALA A 626 4.96 7.31 0.81
C ALA A 626 4.48 8.26 1.91
N VAL A 627 4.67 7.88 3.18
CA VAL A 627 4.44 8.79 4.30
C VAL A 627 5.27 10.06 4.11
N GLY A 628 4.56 11.17 3.96
CA GLY A 628 5.10 12.50 3.71
C GLY A 628 5.93 12.66 2.43
N ALA A 629 5.67 11.88 1.38
CA ALA A 629 6.29 12.11 0.08
C ALA A 629 5.46 11.58 -1.10
N SER A 630 5.58 12.26 -2.24
CA SER A 630 4.98 11.84 -3.51
C SER A 630 5.98 12.02 -4.65
N SER A 631 5.91 11.18 -5.67
CA SER A 631 6.82 11.26 -6.81
C SER A 631 6.22 10.68 -8.08
N VAL A 632 6.83 11.03 -9.21
CA VAL A 632 6.55 10.44 -10.52
C VAL A 632 7.83 10.37 -11.33
N LEU A 633 8.03 9.25 -12.02
CA LEU A 633 9.03 9.10 -13.08
C LEU A 633 8.29 8.73 -14.38
N LEU A 634 8.55 9.48 -15.44
CA LEU A 634 7.93 9.29 -16.76
C LEU A 634 9.02 9.29 -17.84
N ILE A 635 8.97 8.28 -18.70
CA ILE A 635 9.83 8.11 -19.87
C ILE A 635 8.93 8.16 -21.10
N LEU A 636 9.18 9.13 -21.98
CA LEU A 636 8.52 9.33 -23.26
C LEU A 636 9.53 9.05 -24.38
N PRO A 637 9.61 7.82 -24.90
CA PRO A 637 10.50 7.51 -26.02
C PRO A 637 10.11 8.29 -27.27
N GLU A 638 11.11 8.71 -28.05
CA GLU A 638 10.85 9.24 -29.40
C GLU A 638 10.33 8.13 -30.32
N GLU A 639 9.39 8.49 -31.18
CA GLU A 639 8.92 7.60 -32.25
C GLU A 639 9.98 7.54 -33.35
N LEU A 640 10.72 6.44 -33.41
CA LEU A 640 11.68 6.17 -34.47
C LEU A 640 10.94 5.50 -35.63
N ASP A 641 10.91 6.13 -36.80
CA ASP A 641 10.45 5.50 -38.05
C ASP A 641 11.55 4.58 -38.61
N PRO A 642 11.35 3.25 -38.65
CA PRO A 642 12.33 2.32 -39.19
C PRO A 642 12.51 2.42 -40.72
N GLU A 643 11.56 3.02 -41.45
CA GLU A 643 11.59 3.12 -42.92
C GLU A 643 12.10 4.47 -43.46
N ALA A 644 12.36 5.45 -42.59
CA ALA A 644 12.89 6.75 -43.00
C ALA A 644 14.31 6.60 -43.64
N PRO A 645 14.47 6.85 -44.96
CA PRO A 645 15.75 6.62 -45.63
C PRO A 645 16.72 7.75 -45.29
N GLY A 646 17.68 7.48 -44.40
CA GLY A 646 18.95 8.21 -44.35
C GLY A 646 19.26 9.16 -43.20
N ALA A 647 18.44 9.34 -42.15
CA ALA A 647 18.71 10.40 -41.17
C ALA A 647 18.39 10.04 -39.71
N TRP A 648 19.33 9.39 -39.02
CA TRP A 648 19.48 9.66 -37.59
C TRP A 648 20.92 10.10 -37.36
N PRO A 649 21.22 11.41 -37.38
CA PRO A 649 22.56 11.92 -37.13
C PRO A 649 23.02 11.69 -35.68
N GLU A 650 22.09 11.43 -34.75
CA GLU A 650 22.35 11.30 -33.31
C GLU A 650 22.05 9.89 -32.78
N ALA A 651 22.94 9.42 -31.89
CA ALA A 651 22.85 8.13 -31.22
C ALA A 651 21.77 8.13 -30.10
N PRO A 652 21.23 6.97 -29.70
CA PRO A 652 20.38 6.85 -28.51
C PRO A 652 21.12 7.32 -27.24
N PRO A 653 20.40 7.70 -26.17
CA PRO A 653 18.94 7.63 -26.03
C PRO A 653 18.23 8.84 -26.64
N ARG A 654 17.03 8.63 -27.19
CA ARG A 654 16.21 9.66 -27.84
C ARG A 654 14.79 9.69 -27.28
N GLY A 655 14.37 10.83 -26.76
CA GLY A 655 13.10 10.99 -26.05
C GLY A 655 13.22 11.95 -24.87
N VAL A 656 12.15 12.04 -24.09
CA VAL A 656 12.06 12.94 -22.93
C VAL A 656 11.82 12.13 -21.68
N ILE A 657 12.55 12.44 -20.62
CA ILE A 657 12.38 11.84 -19.29
C ILE A 657 12.07 12.96 -18.32
N VAL A 658 11.02 12.78 -17.53
CA VAL A 658 10.58 13.74 -16.53
C VAL A 658 10.47 13.01 -15.20
N THR A 659 11.07 13.60 -14.17
CA THR A 659 10.90 13.15 -12.79
C THR A 659 10.50 14.32 -11.91
N ILE A 660 9.54 14.10 -11.03
CA ILE A 660 9.11 15.08 -10.01
C ILE A 660 9.06 14.36 -8.67
N ILE A 661 9.69 14.93 -7.65
CA ILE A 661 9.70 14.38 -6.29
C ILE A 661 9.30 15.51 -5.34
N CYS A 662 8.41 15.25 -4.39
CA CYS A 662 8.08 16.21 -3.35
C CYS A 662 8.06 15.58 -1.96
N ASN A 663 8.34 16.40 -0.96
CA ASN A 663 8.36 16.00 0.44
C ASN A 663 6.99 16.14 1.14
N MET A 664 5.92 15.87 0.40
CA MET A 664 4.55 15.86 0.91
C MET A 664 3.76 14.67 0.36
N GLN A 665 2.93 14.06 1.20
CA GLN A 665 2.04 12.97 0.79
C GLN A 665 0.80 13.46 0.03
N SER A 666 0.12 12.52 -0.66
CA SER A 666 -1.14 12.75 -1.39
C SER A 666 -1.10 13.81 -2.50
N VAL A 667 0.06 14.02 -3.15
CA VAL A 667 0.18 14.96 -4.27
C VAL A 667 0.07 14.23 -5.61
N SER A 668 -0.83 14.70 -6.48
CA SER A 668 -0.98 14.17 -7.84
C SER A 668 -0.03 14.88 -8.81
N LEU A 669 1.02 14.17 -9.25
CA LEU A 669 2.09 14.75 -10.09
C LEU A 669 2.06 14.31 -11.57
N ASN A 670 1.29 13.27 -11.90
CA ASN A 670 1.35 12.62 -13.23
C ASN A 670 0.96 13.52 -14.39
N SER A 671 -0.14 14.27 -14.22
CA SER A 671 -0.64 15.18 -15.24
C SER A 671 0.38 16.27 -15.54
N THR A 672 1.04 16.80 -14.50
CA THR A 672 2.11 17.78 -14.62
C THR A 672 3.32 17.20 -15.34
N ALA A 673 3.81 16.02 -14.93
CA ALA A 673 4.93 15.36 -15.59
C ALA A 673 4.66 15.05 -17.08
N LEU A 674 3.45 14.60 -17.42
CA LEU A 674 3.06 14.32 -18.81
C LEU A 674 2.94 15.61 -19.64
N LYS A 675 2.43 16.71 -19.06
CA LYS A 675 2.39 18.02 -19.73
C LYS A 675 3.81 18.49 -20.05
N ILE A 676 4.71 18.48 -19.06
CA ILE A 676 6.12 18.85 -19.23
C ILE A 676 6.76 18.00 -20.35
N ALA A 677 6.62 16.67 -20.29
CA ALA A 677 7.21 15.78 -21.29
C ALA A 677 6.75 16.08 -22.72
N ARG A 678 5.45 16.39 -22.90
CA ARG A 678 4.87 16.71 -24.21
C ARG A 678 5.32 18.07 -24.75
N GLU A 679 5.49 19.07 -23.90
CA GLU A 679 5.97 20.38 -24.32
C GLU A 679 7.44 20.29 -24.76
N PHE A 680 8.31 19.65 -23.96
CA PHE A 680 9.71 19.43 -24.36
C PHE A 680 9.85 18.59 -25.65
N ASP A 681 9.02 17.56 -25.85
CA ASP A 681 9.05 16.80 -27.11
C ASP A 681 8.53 17.62 -28.31
N ARG A 682 7.46 18.42 -28.13
CA ARG A 682 6.93 19.28 -29.20
C ARG A 682 7.98 20.27 -29.70
N GLU A 683 8.69 20.90 -28.78
CA GLU A 683 9.70 21.91 -29.10
C GLU A 683 10.92 21.31 -29.78
N LYS A 684 11.39 20.16 -29.27
CA LYS A 684 12.41 19.36 -29.94
C LYS A 684 12.03 19.08 -31.40
N ARG A 685 10.77 18.68 -31.67
CA ARG A 685 10.30 18.43 -33.05
C ARG A 685 10.22 19.70 -33.90
N ALA A 686 9.94 20.86 -33.30
CA ALA A 686 9.95 22.14 -34.01
C ALA A 686 11.38 22.52 -34.45
N GLN A 687 12.37 22.30 -33.59
CA GLN A 687 13.79 22.59 -33.88
C GLN A 687 14.37 21.71 -35.00
N HIS A 688 13.84 20.51 -35.23
CA HIS A 688 14.25 19.65 -36.34
C HIS A 688 13.57 19.98 -37.69
N ARG A 689 12.56 20.86 -37.70
CA ARG A 689 11.83 21.27 -38.92
C ARG A 689 12.30 22.60 -39.51
N GLU A 690 13.00 23.43 -38.72
CA GLU A 690 13.75 24.60 -39.18
C GLU A 690 15.16 24.20 -39.62
#